data_AF-B3GEF7-F1
#
_entry.id   AF-B3GEF7-F1
#
_cell.length_a   1.000
_cell.length_b   1.000
_cell.length_c   1.000
_cell.angle_alpha   90.00
_cell.angle_beta   90.00
_cell.angle_gamma   90.00
#
_symmetry.space_group_name_H-M   'P 1'
#
loop_
_entity.id
_entity.type
_entity.pdbx_description
1 polymer ?
#
loop_
_entity_poly.entity_id
_entity_poly.type
_entity_poly.pdbx_seq_one_letter_code
_entity_poly.pdbx_strand_id
1 'polypeptide(L)'
;MRLKVILPLLFFASISGEDFELPIVNIGQGAVLGSHAHDGEYFTFYGIPYADSTSGPHRFKAPSSPPKFEGAFVANRRDVKCVRPLGVGYEGTEDCLVVDVLTPNLDAAAQLPVMVWVKGKEFDSEYNQDFSFRNFVQKDVVVVSINFRESILGFLCLGTEVAPGNAGLKDIIAGLKWVKENIAHFGGNPDDVTLFGHGSGAAAVDLVTLSPLANGLVHKAIAQSGNAFAPWAVTRDNLNYAIQVAEALGHIVTNIQELSEIFTRTSVAALMAVINELDLTDNSLAFAPCLEREALSVESFITKSPYQTILDGEFLQIPFMTGFVENEGTIRATEAIEHDWLQRMETSFPDFLQPDLQFENAEGESAIAEEIKDFYFKNELISMFNIEDYLSYHGDTMILVSTIREARIRAASSSSPVYLYQFSYSGSLGKPFVGPIQVDAAAHSEELAYMFYEKSDDNIPLLDLTIGDILVERWTNFAKTGAPVSETSQVVWRPFTTENNHYLRILDDSEVRGDQETTLELDLQNPYPETLLFWEEIYNEHFLDARGKWELSERTEGTEDGDENGSGEELPENGGEADNGSGEEVDEGNEGEPEEDEGNEGEPEEDEGNEGEPEEDNTPGSASTAIAYTFPILTVFALINKLHLSQIMS
;
A
#
# COMPACT_ATOMS: atom_id res chain seq x y z
N MET A 1 74.64 -48.63 -3.17
CA MET A 1 73.47 -47.78 -3.43
C MET A 1 73.57 -47.19 -4.84
N ARG A 2 72.46 -47.11 -5.59
CA ARG A 2 72.29 -46.21 -6.74
C ARG A 2 70.90 -45.60 -6.60
N LEU A 3 70.84 -44.29 -6.37
CA LEU A 3 69.60 -43.58 -6.09
C LEU A 3 68.87 -43.31 -7.41
N LYS A 4 67.62 -43.77 -7.55
CA LYS A 4 66.75 -43.31 -8.65
C LYS A 4 66.18 -41.95 -8.25
N VAL A 5 66.67 -40.88 -8.87
CA VAL A 5 65.99 -39.57 -8.80
C VAL A 5 64.80 -39.64 -9.74
N ILE A 6 63.58 -39.55 -9.19
CA ILE A 6 62.36 -39.35 -9.97
C ILE A 6 62.13 -37.85 -10.02
N LEU A 7 62.11 -37.28 -11.23
CA LEU A 7 61.82 -35.87 -11.47
C LEU A 7 60.29 -35.71 -11.60
N PRO A 8 59.62 -34.91 -10.76
CA PRO A 8 58.20 -34.63 -10.96
C PRO A 8 58.03 -33.68 -12.15
N LEU A 9 57.20 -34.06 -13.13
CA LEU A 9 56.69 -33.10 -14.10
C LEU A 9 55.64 -32.22 -13.38
N LEU A 10 55.98 -30.96 -13.15
CA LEU A 10 55.00 -29.93 -12.84
C LEU A 10 54.22 -29.62 -14.12
N PHE A 11 53.03 -30.22 -14.25
CA PHE A 11 52.01 -29.72 -15.17
C PHE A 11 51.52 -28.37 -14.63
N PHE A 12 52.04 -27.28 -15.19
CA PHE A 12 51.34 -26.01 -15.16
C PHE A 12 50.10 -26.15 -16.05
N ALA A 13 48.97 -26.51 -15.45
CA ALA A 13 47.68 -26.20 -16.05
C ALA A 13 47.55 -24.69 -16.08
N SER A 14 47.69 -24.09 -17.26
CA SER A 14 47.21 -22.72 -17.45
C SER A 14 45.69 -22.77 -17.37
N ILE A 15 45.16 -22.43 -16.20
CA ILE A 15 43.78 -21.97 -16.11
C ILE A 15 43.76 -20.66 -16.89
N SER A 16 43.35 -20.73 -18.16
CA SER A 16 42.74 -19.57 -18.79
C SER A 16 41.46 -19.31 -18.02
N GLY A 17 41.53 -18.40 -17.05
CA GLY A 17 40.33 -17.70 -16.65
C GLY A 17 39.80 -17.03 -17.91
N GLU A 18 38.53 -17.27 -18.21
CA GLU A 18 37.81 -16.30 -19.03
C GLU A 18 37.75 -15.04 -18.16
N ASP A 19 38.39 -13.96 -18.63
CA ASP A 19 38.21 -12.65 -18.01
C ASP A 19 36.75 -12.28 -18.20
N PHE A 20 35.92 -12.56 -17.19
CA PHE A 20 34.52 -12.16 -17.13
C PHE A 20 34.47 -10.63 -17.03
N GLU A 21 34.53 -9.97 -18.19
CA GLU A 21 34.36 -8.54 -18.33
C GLU A 21 32.93 -8.17 -17.89
N LEU A 22 32.80 -7.79 -16.62
CA LEU A 22 31.55 -7.29 -16.05
C LEU A 22 31.02 -6.12 -16.90
N PRO A 23 29.70 -6.04 -17.14
CA PRO A 23 29.14 -5.03 -18.02
C PRO A 23 29.36 -3.62 -17.46
N ILE A 24 29.92 -2.73 -18.29
CA ILE A 24 30.13 -1.31 -17.93
C ILE A 24 29.26 -0.43 -18.82
N VAL A 25 28.38 0.34 -18.19
CA VAL A 25 27.54 1.36 -18.84
C VAL A 25 28.03 2.75 -18.41
N ASN A 26 28.02 3.72 -19.32
CA ASN A 26 28.43 5.10 -19.02
C ASN A 26 27.20 6.01 -19.10
N ILE A 27 26.85 6.66 -17.98
CA ILE A 27 25.66 7.50 -17.81
C ILE A 27 26.04 8.93 -17.37
N GLY A 28 25.07 9.83 -17.23
CA GLY A 28 25.33 11.24 -16.86
C GLY A 28 26.05 11.45 -15.52
N GLN A 29 25.97 10.47 -14.61
CA GLN A 29 26.62 10.46 -13.30
C GLN A 29 28.07 9.94 -13.34
N GLY A 30 28.42 9.09 -14.30
CA GLY A 30 29.71 8.39 -14.36
C GLY A 30 29.60 6.99 -15.00
N ALA A 31 30.63 6.16 -14.78
CA ALA A 31 30.61 4.75 -15.18
C ALA A 31 29.90 3.89 -14.12
N VAL A 32 29.12 2.91 -14.57
CA VAL A 32 28.36 1.96 -13.75
C VAL A 32 28.76 0.54 -14.13
N LEU A 33 29.20 -0.23 -13.15
CA LEU A 33 29.62 -1.63 -13.26
C LEU A 33 28.48 -2.53 -12.76
N GLY A 34 27.89 -3.31 -13.66
CA GLY A 34 26.82 -4.27 -13.35
C GLY A 34 27.32 -5.71 -13.27
N SER A 35 26.39 -6.65 -13.39
CA SER A 35 26.61 -8.10 -13.41
C SER A 35 25.78 -8.77 -14.50
N HIS A 36 26.21 -9.94 -14.97
CA HIS A 36 25.30 -10.89 -15.61
C HIS A 36 24.31 -11.43 -14.58
N ALA A 37 23.07 -11.73 -15.00
CA ALA A 37 22.09 -12.40 -14.16
C ALA A 37 22.49 -13.86 -13.88
N HIS A 38 21.94 -14.45 -12.80
CA HIS A 38 22.20 -15.84 -12.42
C HIS A 38 21.14 -16.82 -12.94
N ASP A 39 19.96 -16.32 -13.30
CA ASP A 39 18.74 -17.05 -13.68
C ASP A 39 18.36 -16.90 -15.17
N GLY A 40 19.11 -16.11 -15.94
CA GLY A 40 18.91 -15.95 -17.38
C GLY A 40 20.05 -15.23 -18.13
N GLU A 41 19.97 -15.22 -19.46
CA GLU A 41 20.93 -14.55 -20.35
C GLU A 41 20.65 -13.04 -20.47
N TYR A 42 20.83 -12.29 -19.38
CA TYR A 42 20.63 -10.84 -19.34
C TYR A 42 21.57 -10.13 -18.35
N PHE A 43 21.55 -8.79 -18.37
CA PHE A 43 22.41 -7.92 -17.57
C PHE A 43 21.61 -7.21 -16.47
N THR A 44 22.27 -6.96 -15.34
CA THR A 44 21.68 -6.39 -14.13
C THR A 44 22.56 -5.31 -13.50
N PHE A 45 21.93 -4.25 -12.98
CA PHE A 45 22.57 -3.14 -12.30
C PHE A 45 21.69 -2.73 -11.12
N TYR A 46 22.11 -3.07 -9.90
CA TYR A 46 21.29 -2.89 -8.69
C TYR A 46 21.68 -1.67 -7.87
N GLY A 47 20.68 -0.88 -7.48
CA GLY A 47 20.75 0.22 -6.54
C GLY A 47 21.57 1.42 -7.02
N ILE A 48 21.40 1.86 -8.26
CA ILE A 48 21.99 3.11 -8.78
C ILE A 48 21.22 4.30 -8.16
N PRO A 49 21.85 5.26 -7.45
CA PRO A 49 21.14 6.39 -6.85
C PRO A 49 20.65 7.37 -7.93
N TYR A 50 19.34 7.63 -7.98
CA TYR A 50 18.75 8.58 -8.92
C TYR A 50 18.52 9.98 -8.32
N ALA A 51 18.71 10.12 -7.02
CA ALA A 51 18.65 11.38 -6.28
C ALA A 51 19.80 11.47 -5.27
N ASP A 52 20.08 12.69 -4.76
CA ASP A 52 20.97 12.90 -3.62
C ASP A 52 20.28 12.59 -2.27
N SER A 53 21.02 12.61 -1.16
CA SER A 53 20.53 12.25 0.18
C SER A 53 19.24 12.96 0.54
N THR A 54 18.24 12.15 0.93
CA THR A 54 16.94 12.59 1.43
C THR A 54 16.93 12.78 2.94
N SER A 55 18.03 12.50 3.65
CA SER A 55 18.08 12.59 5.11
C SER A 55 17.99 14.02 5.70
N GLY A 56 17.58 14.11 6.97
CA GLY A 56 17.73 15.34 7.78
C GLY A 56 17.02 16.57 7.18
N PRO A 57 17.73 17.68 6.83
CA PRO A 57 17.11 18.88 6.26
C PRO A 57 16.36 18.67 4.93
N HIS A 58 16.47 17.49 4.31
CA HIS A 58 15.81 17.12 3.05
C HIS A 58 14.62 16.16 3.25
N ARG A 59 14.38 15.68 4.48
CA ARG A 59 13.49 14.56 4.84
C ARG A 59 12.11 14.56 4.18
N PHE A 60 11.44 15.72 4.14
CA PHE A 60 10.06 15.86 3.62
C PHE A 60 9.98 16.71 2.33
N LYS A 61 11.13 16.99 1.70
CA LYS A 61 11.22 17.81 0.49
C LYS A 61 11.27 16.95 -0.76
N ALA A 62 10.99 17.58 -1.91
CA ALA A 62 11.27 17.00 -3.21
C ALA A 62 12.76 16.55 -3.32
N PRO A 63 13.05 15.47 -4.05
CA PRO A 63 14.40 14.95 -4.20
C PRO A 63 15.33 15.93 -4.92
N SER A 64 16.61 15.89 -4.56
CA SER A 64 17.68 16.64 -5.23
C SER A 64 18.32 15.84 -6.36
N SER A 65 18.94 16.52 -7.33
CA SER A 65 19.55 15.88 -8.51
C SER A 65 20.56 14.77 -8.17
N PRO A 66 20.66 13.70 -8.97
CA PRO A 66 21.50 12.54 -8.68
C PRO A 66 23.00 12.87 -8.46
N PRO A 67 23.67 12.19 -7.51
CA PRO A 67 25.09 12.39 -7.24
C PRO A 67 25.96 11.88 -8.38
N LYS A 68 27.13 12.49 -8.57
CA LYS A 68 28.15 12.05 -9.54
C LYS A 68 29.15 11.10 -8.89
N PHE A 69 29.69 10.17 -9.67
CA PHE A 69 30.64 9.17 -9.20
C PHE A 69 32.08 9.62 -9.47
N GLU A 70 32.96 9.58 -8.45
CA GLU A 70 34.39 9.87 -8.63
C GLU A 70 35.16 8.71 -9.32
N GLY A 71 34.55 7.53 -9.40
CA GLY A 71 35.04 6.34 -10.09
C GLY A 71 33.89 5.52 -10.67
N ALA A 72 34.14 4.25 -11.00
CA ALA A 72 33.06 3.35 -11.41
C ALA A 72 32.18 2.98 -10.21
N PHE A 73 30.87 3.22 -10.32
CA PHE A 73 29.88 2.81 -9.32
C PHE A 73 29.57 1.32 -9.48
N VAL A 74 29.67 0.54 -8.39
CA VAL A 74 29.37 -0.90 -8.41
C VAL A 74 27.88 -1.08 -8.11
N ALA A 75 27.11 -1.44 -9.14
CA ALA A 75 25.66 -1.59 -9.06
C ALA A 75 25.27 -3.01 -8.62
N ASN A 76 25.50 -3.31 -7.35
CA ASN A 76 25.21 -4.60 -6.72
C ASN A 76 24.37 -4.50 -5.43
N ARG A 77 23.73 -3.34 -5.18
CA ARG A 77 22.95 -3.09 -3.94
C ARG A 77 21.49 -3.53 -4.12
N ARG A 78 21.23 -4.84 -4.02
CA ARG A 78 19.90 -5.45 -4.25
C ARG A 78 18.86 -5.04 -3.19
N ASP A 79 19.26 -4.99 -1.93
CA ASP A 79 18.32 -4.96 -0.79
C ASP A 79 18.10 -3.55 -0.21
N VAL A 80 18.12 -2.53 -1.07
CA VAL A 80 17.82 -1.15 -0.64
C VAL A 80 16.31 -1.01 -0.49
N LYS A 81 15.84 -0.78 0.74
CA LYS A 81 14.44 -0.45 1.06
C LYS A 81 14.32 0.96 1.65
N CYS A 82 13.20 1.62 1.40
CA CYS A 82 12.84 2.86 2.09
C CYS A 82 12.34 2.60 3.52
N VAL A 83 12.36 3.63 4.36
CA VAL A 83 11.83 3.52 5.73
C VAL A 83 10.32 3.31 5.70
N ARG A 84 9.86 2.25 6.36
CA ARG A 84 8.44 1.96 6.55
C ARG A 84 8.15 1.24 7.88
N PRO A 85 6.95 1.42 8.45
CA PRO A 85 6.50 0.69 9.64
C PRO A 85 6.27 -0.81 9.35
N LEU A 86 6.37 -1.63 10.40
CA LEU A 86 6.22 -3.09 10.33
C LEU A 86 5.17 -3.65 11.30
N GLY A 87 4.35 -2.80 11.93
CA GLY A 87 3.53 -3.15 13.10
C GLY A 87 4.38 -3.26 14.38
N VAL A 88 5.57 -3.88 14.29
CA VAL A 88 6.58 -3.82 15.36
C VAL A 88 7.93 -3.34 14.79
N GLY A 89 8.27 -2.08 15.08
CA GLY A 89 9.53 -1.47 14.64
C GLY A 89 9.46 -0.93 13.20
N TYR A 90 10.58 -1.02 12.48
CA TYR A 90 10.72 -0.51 11.10
C TYR A 90 11.90 -1.19 10.39
N GLU A 91 11.92 -1.11 9.05
CA GLU A 91 13.07 -1.46 8.21
C GLU A 91 13.49 -0.29 7.30
N GLY A 92 14.52 -0.50 6.47
CA GLY A 92 14.96 0.45 5.45
C GLY A 92 15.86 1.60 5.92
N THR A 93 16.06 2.59 5.04
CA THR A 93 16.95 3.74 5.25
C THR A 93 16.37 5.04 4.67
N GLU A 94 16.73 6.21 5.22
CA GLU A 94 16.31 7.51 4.66
C GLU A 94 16.90 7.76 3.26
N ASP A 95 18.10 7.22 2.98
CA ASP A 95 18.81 7.36 1.70
C ASP A 95 18.54 6.17 0.76
N CYS A 96 17.27 5.97 0.42
CA CYS A 96 16.78 4.79 -0.30
C CYS A 96 16.49 5.00 -1.80
N LEU A 97 16.65 6.23 -2.32
CA LEU A 97 16.24 6.63 -3.68
C LEU A 97 17.18 6.08 -4.77
N VAL A 98 16.93 4.83 -5.13
CA VAL A 98 17.70 4.07 -6.12
C VAL A 98 16.80 3.45 -7.19
N VAL A 99 17.41 3.19 -8.34
CA VAL A 99 16.85 2.34 -9.39
C VAL A 99 17.66 1.06 -9.55
N ASP A 100 16.97 -0.02 -9.90
CA ASP A 100 17.56 -1.22 -10.49
C ASP A 100 17.27 -1.25 -11.99
N VAL A 101 18.21 -1.71 -12.81
CA VAL A 101 18.00 -1.91 -14.26
C VAL A 101 18.32 -3.35 -14.64
N LEU A 102 17.38 -4.00 -15.30
CA LEU A 102 17.49 -5.36 -15.84
C LEU A 102 17.21 -5.30 -17.35
N THR A 103 18.17 -5.71 -18.18
CA THR A 103 18.12 -5.53 -19.63
C THR A 103 18.71 -6.73 -20.37
N PRO A 104 18.10 -7.21 -21.47
CA PRO A 104 18.65 -8.30 -22.27
C PRO A 104 19.75 -7.83 -23.23
N ASN A 105 19.89 -6.52 -23.48
CA ASN A 105 20.82 -5.98 -24.48
C ASN A 105 21.34 -4.58 -24.10
N LEU A 106 22.66 -4.40 -24.15
CA LEU A 106 23.34 -3.12 -23.85
C LEU A 106 23.63 -2.27 -25.10
N ASP A 107 23.26 -2.73 -26.29
CA ASP A 107 23.32 -1.90 -27.50
C ASP A 107 22.22 -0.83 -27.45
N ALA A 108 22.61 0.45 -27.36
CA ALA A 108 21.70 1.59 -27.42
C ALA A 108 20.84 1.62 -28.70
N ALA A 109 21.27 0.96 -29.78
CA ALA A 109 20.48 0.83 -31.00
C ALA A 109 19.31 -0.16 -30.90
N ALA A 110 19.20 -0.94 -29.82
CA ALA A 110 18.11 -1.89 -29.62
C ALA A 110 16.75 -1.19 -29.39
N GLN A 111 16.74 -0.06 -28.68
CA GLN A 111 15.55 0.78 -28.42
C GLN A 111 14.34 -0.02 -27.94
N LEU A 112 14.56 -0.92 -26.97
CA LEU A 112 13.53 -1.78 -26.39
C LEU A 112 12.53 -0.97 -25.54
N PRO A 113 11.24 -1.32 -25.51
CA PRO A 113 10.28 -0.71 -24.59
C PRO A 113 10.73 -0.87 -23.13
N VAL A 114 10.49 0.17 -22.33
CA VAL A 114 10.89 0.23 -20.93
C VAL A 114 9.68 0.02 -20.03
N MET A 115 9.76 -0.93 -19.10
CA MET A 115 8.76 -1.15 -18.06
C MET A 115 9.32 -0.71 -16.71
N VAL A 116 8.72 0.31 -16.09
CA VAL A 116 9.17 0.93 -14.84
C VAL A 116 8.25 0.48 -13.71
N TRP A 117 8.74 -0.42 -12.85
CA TRP A 117 8.04 -0.92 -11.68
C TRP A 117 8.18 0.06 -10.50
N VAL A 118 7.04 0.55 -10.00
CA VAL A 118 6.95 1.31 -8.75
C VAL A 118 6.90 0.32 -7.59
N LYS A 119 8.00 0.20 -6.85
CA LYS A 119 8.15 -0.82 -5.82
C LYS A 119 7.41 -0.43 -4.53
N GLY A 120 6.17 -0.90 -4.38
CA GLY A 120 5.39 -0.85 -3.14
C GLY A 120 5.79 -1.95 -2.14
N LYS A 121 5.20 -1.90 -0.92
CA LYS A 121 5.46 -2.83 0.20
C LYS A 121 5.15 -4.30 -0.15
N GLU A 122 4.18 -4.51 -1.02
CA GLU A 122 3.63 -5.79 -1.45
C GLU A 122 4.70 -6.65 -2.17
N PHE A 123 5.67 -5.99 -2.82
CA PHE A 123 6.80 -6.63 -3.51
C PHE A 123 7.90 -7.16 -2.58
N ASP A 124 7.81 -6.89 -1.27
CA ASP A 124 8.82 -7.24 -0.25
C ASP A 124 8.25 -8.14 0.88
N SER A 125 7.09 -8.77 0.68
CA SER A 125 6.44 -9.58 1.74
C SER A 125 7.23 -10.85 2.06
N GLU A 126 7.24 -11.28 3.33
CA GLU A 126 7.97 -12.49 3.77
C GLU A 126 7.37 -13.81 3.22
N TYR A 127 6.17 -13.75 2.66
CA TYR A 127 5.48 -14.91 2.06
C TYR A 127 5.77 -15.07 0.56
N ASN A 128 6.19 -14.00 -0.10
CA ASN A 128 6.57 -14.01 -1.51
C ASN A 128 8.00 -14.57 -1.66
N GLN A 129 8.18 -15.48 -2.62
CA GLN A 129 9.51 -15.93 -3.04
C GLN A 129 10.27 -14.79 -3.72
N ASP A 130 11.60 -14.83 -3.75
CA ASP A 130 12.47 -13.82 -4.37
C ASP A 130 11.98 -13.43 -5.79
N PHE A 131 11.27 -12.30 -5.88
CA PHE A 131 10.58 -11.90 -7.10
C PHE A 131 11.58 -11.53 -8.22
N SER A 132 11.54 -12.28 -9.33
CA SER A 132 12.42 -12.10 -10.48
C SER A 132 11.70 -11.51 -11.69
N PHE A 133 12.21 -10.37 -12.16
CA PHE A 133 11.80 -9.75 -13.43
C PHE A 133 12.26 -10.52 -14.69
N ARG A 134 13.00 -11.63 -14.53
CA ARG A 134 13.48 -12.53 -15.59
C ARG A 134 12.42 -12.82 -16.65
N ASN A 135 11.19 -13.13 -16.24
CA ASN A 135 10.12 -13.53 -17.15
C ASN A 135 9.71 -12.38 -18.08
N PHE A 136 9.74 -11.13 -17.60
CA PHE A 136 9.52 -9.92 -18.40
C PHE A 136 10.69 -9.66 -19.35
N VAL A 137 11.93 -9.67 -18.82
CA VAL A 137 13.16 -9.42 -19.59
C VAL A 137 13.30 -10.40 -20.76
N GLN A 138 12.83 -11.65 -20.61
CA GLN A 138 12.79 -12.68 -21.67
C GLN A 138 11.75 -12.43 -22.78
N LYS A 139 10.91 -11.38 -22.68
CA LYS A 139 9.99 -10.94 -23.73
C LYS A 139 10.50 -9.68 -24.45
N ASP A 140 11.81 -9.42 -24.45
CA ASP A 140 12.48 -8.27 -25.11
C ASP A 140 12.02 -6.88 -24.62
N VAL A 141 11.97 -6.68 -23.30
CA VAL A 141 11.80 -5.35 -22.66
C VAL A 141 12.92 -5.06 -21.67
N VAL A 142 13.20 -3.78 -21.42
CA VAL A 142 14.05 -3.34 -20.31
C VAL A 142 13.17 -3.11 -19.09
N VAL A 143 13.50 -3.73 -17.97
CA VAL A 143 12.80 -3.49 -16.70
C VAL A 143 13.64 -2.56 -15.83
N VAL A 144 12.98 -1.56 -15.25
CA VAL A 144 13.54 -0.68 -14.23
C VAL A 144 12.69 -0.83 -12.98
N SER A 145 13.28 -1.12 -11.82
CA SER A 145 12.59 -1.01 -10.53
C SER A 145 12.96 0.33 -9.89
N ILE A 146 11.99 1.05 -9.32
CA ILE A 146 12.24 2.31 -8.60
C ILE A 146 11.70 2.26 -7.17
N ASN A 147 12.57 2.60 -6.22
CA ASN A 147 12.17 2.89 -4.84
C ASN A 147 11.63 4.33 -4.74
N PHE A 148 10.72 4.59 -3.80
CA PHE A 148 10.24 5.93 -3.44
C PHE A 148 10.00 6.00 -1.92
N ARG A 149 10.08 7.19 -1.30
CA ARG A 149 9.83 7.29 0.15
C ARG A 149 8.39 6.91 0.50
N GLU A 150 8.24 6.05 1.50
CA GLU A 150 6.98 5.58 2.07
C GLU A 150 6.59 6.36 3.35
N SER A 151 5.36 6.16 3.83
CA SER A 151 4.88 6.65 5.13
C SER A 151 5.11 8.17 5.33
N ILE A 152 5.28 8.63 6.57
CA ILE A 152 5.52 10.05 6.91
C ILE A 152 6.73 10.66 6.16
N LEU A 153 7.74 9.87 5.75
CA LEU A 153 8.88 10.40 5.01
C LEU A 153 8.52 10.74 3.56
N GLY A 154 7.62 9.98 2.93
CA GLY A 154 7.10 10.25 1.60
C GLY A 154 5.93 11.24 1.57
N PHE A 155 5.13 11.25 2.64
CA PHE A 155 3.77 11.79 2.57
C PHE A 155 3.38 12.74 3.72
N LEU A 156 4.32 13.19 4.55
CA LEU A 156 4.06 14.33 5.44
C LEU A 156 3.65 15.55 4.61
N CYS A 157 2.41 15.99 4.79
CA CYS A 157 1.79 17.03 3.99
C CYS A 157 1.25 18.15 4.88
N LEU A 158 2.06 19.18 5.10
CA LEU A 158 1.76 20.32 5.98
C LEU A 158 1.48 21.61 5.21
N GLY A 159 1.67 21.63 3.88
CA GLY A 159 1.49 22.83 3.07
C GLY A 159 2.48 23.93 3.44
N THR A 160 3.73 23.54 3.76
CA THR A 160 4.86 24.42 4.07
C THR A 160 6.02 24.20 3.10
N GLU A 161 6.94 25.15 2.99
CA GLU A 161 8.19 25.02 2.19
C GLU A 161 9.15 23.91 2.69
N VAL A 162 8.86 23.30 3.86
CA VAL A 162 9.65 22.20 4.44
C VAL A 162 9.01 20.84 4.19
N ALA A 163 7.68 20.78 4.27
CA ALA A 163 6.86 19.59 4.02
C ALA A 163 5.62 19.98 3.18
N PRO A 164 5.80 20.21 1.86
CA PRO A 164 4.71 20.67 0.98
C PRO A 164 3.68 19.57 0.70
N GLY A 165 4.08 18.30 0.82
CA GLY A 165 3.32 17.12 0.41
C GLY A 165 4.00 16.36 -0.74
N ASN A 166 3.57 15.10 -0.92
CA ASN A 166 3.89 14.23 -2.05
C ASN A 166 5.39 14.05 -2.35
N ALA A 167 6.24 13.99 -1.33
CA ALA A 167 7.67 13.76 -1.52
C ALA A 167 7.93 12.41 -2.21
N GLY A 168 7.21 11.35 -1.85
CA GLY A 168 7.28 10.03 -2.50
C GLY A 168 6.84 10.02 -3.97
N LEU A 169 5.81 10.77 -4.35
CA LEU A 169 5.43 10.87 -5.77
C LEU A 169 6.43 11.72 -6.57
N LYS A 170 7.04 12.72 -5.93
CA LYS A 170 8.13 13.52 -6.52
C LYS A 170 9.42 12.70 -6.66
N ASP A 171 9.63 11.69 -5.80
CA ASP A 171 10.67 10.67 -5.96
C ASP A 171 10.44 9.84 -7.23
N ILE A 172 9.22 9.33 -7.45
CA ILE A 172 8.86 8.63 -8.69
C ILE A 172 9.10 9.50 -9.94
N ILE A 173 8.73 10.78 -9.90
CA ILE A 173 9.02 11.74 -10.98
C ILE A 173 10.53 11.92 -11.21
N ALA A 174 11.35 11.92 -10.16
CA ALA A 174 12.81 11.99 -10.29
C ALA A 174 13.41 10.69 -10.85
N GLY A 175 12.91 9.52 -10.44
CA GLY A 175 13.27 8.24 -11.04
C GLY A 175 12.90 8.16 -12.52
N LEU A 176 11.72 8.66 -12.90
CA LEU A 176 11.29 8.76 -14.29
C LEU A 176 12.13 9.76 -15.12
N LYS A 177 12.53 10.90 -14.53
CA LYS A 177 13.49 11.84 -15.15
C LYS A 177 14.86 11.16 -15.35
N TRP A 178 15.33 10.36 -14.38
CA TRP A 178 16.55 9.56 -14.53
C TRP A 178 16.43 8.52 -15.64
N VAL A 179 15.30 7.81 -15.76
CA VAL A 179 15.04 6.87 -16.86
C VAL A 179 15.09 7.59 -18.20
N LYS A 180 14.42 8.74 -18.32
CA LYS A 180 14.42 9.57 -19.55
C LYS A 180 15.82 9.99 -19.97
N GLU A 181 16.68 10.36 -19.03
CA GLU A 181 18.05 10.80 -19.29
C GLU A 181 19.03 9.66 -19.59
N ASN A 182 18.85 8.47 -19.00
CA ASN A 182 19.91 7.45 -18.94
C ASN A 182 19.55 6.09 -19.57
N ILE A 183 18.28 5.72 -19.74
CA ILE A 183 17.91 4.33 -20.11
C ILE A 183 18.37 3.90 -21.51
N ALA A 184 18.59 4.86 -22.42
CA ALA A 184 19.18 4.62 -23.73
C ALA A 184 20.58 3.98 -23.66
N HIS A 185 21.33 4.20 -22.57
CA HIS A 185 22.63 3.56 -22.35
C HIS A 185 22.53 2.09 -21.91
N PHE A 186 21.32 1.61 -21.56
CA PHE A 186 21.01 0.23 -21.18
C PHE A 186 20.15 -0.49 -22.25
N GLY A 187 20.11 0.04 -23.48
CA GLY A 187 19.35 -0.52 -24.61
C GLY A 187 17.86 -0.15 -24.67
N GLY A 188 17.33 0.56 -23.67
CA GLY A 188 15.93 0.96 -23.61
C GLY A 188 15.59 2.21 -24.43
N ASN A 189 14.32 2.39 -24.76
CA ASN A 189 13.79 3.56 -25.44
C ASN A 189 13.21 4.58 -24.42
N PRO A 190 13.82 5.77 -24.24
CA PRO A 190 13.28 6.79 -23.33
C PRO A 190 11.96 7.41 -23.82
N ASP A 191 11.59 7.24 -25.09
CA ASP A 191 10.33 7.68 -25.68
C ASP A 191 9.28 6.52 -25.77
N ASP A 192 9.54 5.37 -25.15
CA ASP A 192 8.54 4.32 -24.95
C ASP A 192 8.63 3.68 -23.55
N VAL A 193 7.99 4.34 -22.59
CA VAL A 193 8.03 4.01 -21.16
C VAL A 193 6.64 3.66 -20.64
N THR A 194 6.51 2.45 -20.09
CA THR A 194 5.32 1.95 -19.41
C THR A 194 5.55 1.97 -17.90
N LEU A 195 4.75 2.74 -17.16
CA LEU A 195 4.81 2.77 -15.70
C LEU A 195 3.85 1.71 -15.13
N PHE A 196 4.29 0.85 -14.21
CA PHE A 196 3.44 -0.18 -13.61
C PHE A 196 3.75 -0.44 -12.13
N GLY A 197 2.78 -1.00 -11.41
CA GLY A 197 2.85 -1.24 -9.98
C GLY A 197 1.62 -1.99 -9.49
N HIS A 198 1.68 -2.45 -8.24
CA HIS A 198 0.57 -3.11 -7.53
C HIS A 198 0.25 -2.37 -6.22
N GLY A 199 -1.00 -2.40 -5.76
CA GLY A 199 -1.40 -1.90 -4.44
C GLY A 199 -1.08 -0.42 -4.24
N SER A 200 -0.36 -0.11 -3.16
CA SER A 200 0.18 1.23 -2.89
C SER A 200 1.03 1.78 -4.05
N GLY A 201 1.78 0.91 -4.72
CA GLY A 201 2.52 1.24 -5.94
C GLY A 201 1.61 1.54 -7.13
N ALA A 202 0.47 0.85 -7.28
CA ALA A 202 -0.49 1.08 -8.37
C ALA A 202 -1.24 2.41 -8.23
N ALA A 203 -1.67 2.77 -7.01
CA ALA A 203 -2.22 4.09 -6.75
C ALA A 203 -1.20 5.19 -7.06
N ALA A 204 0.08 4.99 -6.73
CA ALA A 204 1.15 5.92 -7.07
C ALA A 204 1.44 5.99 -8.58
N VAL A 205 1.39 4.86 -9.30
CA VAL A 205 1.46 4.82 -10.78
C VAL A 205 0.37 5.67 -11.39
N ASP A 206 -0.86 5.52 -10.89
CA ASP A 206 -1.99 6.23 -11.48
C ASP A 206 -1.97 7.74 -11.15
N LEU A 207 -1.70 8.12 -9.89
CA LEU A 207 -1.52 9.52 -9.51
C LEU A 207 -0.43 10.23 -10.35
N VAL A 208 0.58 9.49 -10.84
CA VAL A 208 1.57 9.99 -11.80
C VAL A 208 0.97 10.22 -13.19
N THR A 209 -0.04 9.47 -13.64
CA THR A 209 -0.79 9.80 -14.88
C THR A 209 -1.62 11.09 -14.77
N LEU A 210 -1.98 11.48 -13.54
CA LEU A 210 -2.76 12.70 -13.25
C LEU A 210 -1.88 13.93 -13.03
N SER A 211 -0.57 13.77 -12.84
CA SER A 211 0.36 14.88 -12.61
C SER A 211 0.90 15.48 -13.91
N PRO A 212 0.87 16.83 -14.08
CA PRO A 212 1.50 17.47 -15.23
C PRO A 212 3.03 17.28 -15.27
N LEU A 213 3.65 16.87 -14.15
CA LEU A 213 5.10 16.62 -14.06
C LEU A 213 5.54 15.35 -14.82
N ALA A 214 4.60 14.47 -15.17
CA ALA A 214 4.86 13.21 -15.89
C ALA A 214 4.85 13.36 -17.43
N ASN A 215 4.53 14.55 -17.95
CA ASN A 215 4.44 14.81 -19.39
C ASN A 215 5.73 14.45 -20.13
N GLY A 216 5.64 13.52 -21.08
CA GLY A 216 6.78 13.04 -21.87
C GLY A 216 7.73 12.09 -21.12
N LEU A 217 7.41 11.72 -19.87
CA LEU A 217 8.12 10.69 -19.10
C LEU A 217 7.42 9.32 -19.17
N VAL A 218 6.08 9.32 -19.13
CA VAL A 218 5.24 8.11 -19.16
C VAL A 218 4.41 8.08 -20.46
N HIS A 219 4.33 6.91 -21.08
CA HIS A 219 3.76 6.71 -22.43
C HIS A 219 2.66 5.63 -22.47
N LYS A 220 2.65 4.71 -21.49
CA LYS A 220 1.57 3.77 -21.12
C LYS A 220 1.56 3.61 -19.59
N ALA A 221 0.45 3.18 -18.98
CA ALA A 221 0.40 2.89 -17.54
C ALA A 221 -0.43 1.63 -17.20
N ILE A 222 -0.03 0.92 -16.14
CA ILE A 222 -0.73 -0.26 -15.60
C ILE A 222 -0.88 -0.14 -14.08
N ALA A 223 -2.10 -0.19 -13.55
CA ALA A 223 -2.40 -0.05 -12.13
C ALA A 223 -3.14 -1.30 -11.60
N GLN A 224 -2.42 -2.18 -10.90
CA GLN A 224 -2.92 -3.48 -10.41
C GLN A 224 -3.40 -3.37 -8.95
N SER A 225 -4.65 -3.71 -8.67
CA SER A 225 -5.22 -3.76 -7.31
C SER A 225 -4.96 -2.47 -6.49
N GLY A 226 -5.12 -1.31 -7.13
CA GLY A 226 -4.91 0.01 -6.57
C GLY A 226 -4.98 1.09 -7.65
N ASN A 227 -5.57 2.25 -7.33
CA ASN A 227 -5.91 3.30 -8.30
C ASN A 227 -6.03 4.66 -7.57
N ALA A 228 -6.16 5.79 -8.28
CA ALA A 228 -6.20 7.10 -7.63
C ALA A 228 -7.57 7.46 -7.01
N PHE A 229 -8.63 6.72 -7.32
CA PHE A 229 -9.97 6.90 -6.76
C PHE A 229 -10.19 6.14 -5.44
N ALA A 230 -9.32 5.20 -5.09
CA ALA A 230 -9.45 4.38 -3.89
C ALA A 230 -9.47 5.25 -2.62
N PRO A 231 -10.30 4.93 -1.59
CA PRO A 231 -10.50 5.81 -0.44
C PRO A 231 -9.19 6.16 0.29
N TRP A 232 -8.25 5.20 0.32
CA TRP A 232 -6.93 5.29 0.93
C TRP A 232 -5.84 5.96 0.07
N ALA A 233 -6.07 6.17 -1.23
CA ALA A 233 -5.04 6.62 -2.18
C ALA A 233 -4.68 8.11 -2.07
N VAL A 234 -5.63 8.96 -1.65
CA VAL A 234 -5.41 10.39 -1.38
C VAL A 234 -6.14 10.78 -0.09
N THR A 235 -5.40 11.32 0.88
CA THR A 235 -5.99 11.71 2.17
C THR A 235 -6.95 12.90 2.06
N ARG A 236 -7.96 12.89 2.93
CA ARG A 236 -8.95 13.96 3.13
C ARG A 236 -8.71 14.76 4.41
N ASP A 237 -7.71 14.35 5.20
CA ASP A 237 -7.24 15.06 6.38
C ASP A 237 -5.74 14.83 6.64
N ASN A 238 -4.91 15.41 5.78
CA ASN A 238 -3.45 15.41 5.90
C ASN A 238 -2.91 16.04 7.21
N LEU A 239 -3.73 16.79 7.96
CA LEU A 239 -3.29 17.55 9.11
C LEU A 239 -3.65 16.87 10.45
N ASN A 240 -4.79 16.19 10.53
CA ASN A 240 -5.21 15.44 11.73
C ASN A 240 -4.17 14.40 12.16
N TYR A 241 -3.77 13.49 11.25
CA TYR A 241 -2.75 12.47 11.57
C TYR A 241 -1.39 13.09 11.93
N ALA A 242 -1.04 14.24 11.34
CA ALA A 242 0.17 14.98 11.70
C ALA A 242 0.08 15.63 13.09
N ILE A 243 -1.11 16.03 13.55
CA ILE A 243 -1.32 16.47 14.94
C ILE A 243 -1.20 15.27 15.88
N GLN A 244 -1.96 14.19 15.63
CA GLN A 244 -1.98 12.99 16.47
C GLN A 244 -0.57 12.41 16.72
N VAL A 245 0.25 12.25 15.67
CA VAL A 245 1.62 11.73 15.83
C VAL A 245 2.52 12.71 16.60
N ALA A 246 2.33 14.02 16.47
CA ALA A 246 3.08 15.00 17.27
C ALA A 246 2.66 14.97 18.76
N GLU A 247 1.37 14.81 19.04
CA GLU A 247 0.83 14.76 20.41
C GLU A 247 1.21 13.46 21.12
N ALA A 248 1.18 12.32 20.43
CA ALA A 248 1.69 11.04 20.93
C ALA A 248 3.22 11.04 21.14
N LEU A 249 3.97 11.88 20.43
CA LEU A 249 5.39 12.18 20.72
C LEU A 249 5.59 13.14 21.91
N GLY A 250 4.51 13.62 22.54
CA GLY A 250 4.54 14.51 23.70
C GLY A 250 4.68 16.00 23.37
N HIS A 251 4.32 16.43 22.15
CA HIS A 251 4.34 17.84 21.75
C HIS A 251 2.93 18.44 21.72
N ILE A 252 2.74 19.58 22.38
CA ILE A 252 1.55 20.42 22.19
C ILE A 252 1.72 21.17 20.86
N VAL A 253 0.74 21.02 19.95
CA VAL A 253 0.76 21.66 18.62
C VAL A 253 -0.04 22.96 18.66
N THR A 254 0.60 24.10 18.46
CA THR A 254 -0.09 25.41 18.42
C THR A 254 -0.09 26.06 17.04
N ASN A 255 0.81 25.63 16.15
CA ASN A 255 0.88 26.08 14.76
C ASN A 255 1.52 25.03 13.84
N ILE A 256 1.28 25.14 12.54
CA ILE A 256 1.74 24.16 11.53
C ILE A 256 3.26 24.23 11.32
N GLN A 257 3.90 25.36 11.66
CA GLN A 257 5.35 25.51 11.57
C GLN A 257 6.08 24.66 12.62
N GLU A 258 5.52 24.52 13.84
CA GLU A 258 6.03 23.62 14.88
C GLU A 258 6.09 22.16 14.40
N LEU A 259 5.04 21.65 13.75
CA LEU A 259 5.02 20.29 13.18
C LEU A 259 6.22 20.03 12.24
N SER A 260 6.56 21.02 11.40
CA SER A 260 7.71 20.92 10.48
C SER A 260 9.04 20.81 11.24
N GLU A 261 9.21 21.53 12.36
CA GLU A 261 10.42 21.45 13.19
C GLU A 261 10.48 20.15 14.02
N ILE A 262 9.34 19.69 14.54
CA ILE A 262 9.22 18.44 15.32
C ILE A 262 9.68 17.26 14.45
N PHE A 263 9.01 17.00 13.34
CA PHE A 263 9.27 15.81 12.52
C PHE A 263 10.66 15.82 11.84
N THR A 264 11.23 17.00 11.60
CA THR A 264 12.62 17.12 11.08
C THR A 264 13.66 16.74 12.15
N ARG A 265 13.31 16.81 13.44
CA ARG A 265 14.23 16.58 14.57
C ARG A 265 14.01 15.25 15.29
N THR A 266 12.80 14.68 15.21
CA THR A 266 12.50 13.34 15.74
C THR A 266 13.31 12.26 15.01
N SER A 267 13.69 11.19 15.71
CA SER A 267 14.37 10.04 15.10
C SER A 267 13.38 9.16 14.33
N VAL A 268 13.84 8.51 13.25
CA VAL A 268 13.02 7.55 12.49
C VAL A 268 12.39 6.50 13.41
N ALA A 269 13.16 5.94 14.34
CA ALA A 269 12.66 4.95 15.30
C ALA A 269 11.49 5.46 16.16
N ALA A 270 11.47 6.74 16.55
CA ALA A 270 10.38 7.31 17.33
C ALA A 270 9.16 7.68 16.46
N LEU A 271 9.37 8.14 15.22
CA LEU A 271 8.28 8.32 14.26
C LEU A 271 7.57 7.00 13.96
N MET A 272 8.35 5.97 13.61
CA MET A 272 7.81 4.65 13.25
C MET A 272 7.16 3.95 14.46
N ALA A 273 7.72 4.10 15.66
CA ALA A 273 7.09 3.59 16.88
C ALA A 273 5.67 4.13 17.05
N VAL A 274 5.46 5.45 16.96
CA VAL A 274 4.11 6.04 17.07
C VAL A 274 3.21 5.67 15.89
N ILE A 275 3.75 5.57 14.67
CA ILE A 275 2.98 5.22 13.47
C ILE A 275 2.50 3.76 13.47
N ASN A 276 3.21 2.84 14.14
CA ASN A 276 2.75 1.46 14.32
C ASN A 276 1.52 1.36 15.24
N GLU A 277 1.32 2.32 16.15
CA GLU A 277 0.20 2.35 17.10
C GLU A 277 -1.03 3.12 16.55
N LEU A 278 -1.01 3.51 15.26
CA LEU A 278 -2.15 4.15 14.60
C LEU A 278 -3.12 3.09 14.08
N ASP A 279 -4.29 3.02 14.71
CA ASP A 279 -5.35 2.06 14.45
C ASP A 279 -6.49 2.74 13.65
N LEU A 280 -6.68 2.30 12.41
CA LEU A 280 -7.53 2.96 11.40
C LEU A 280 -8.47 1.95 10.70
N THR A 281 -9.65 1.75 11.30
CA THR A 281 -10.70 0.82 10.87
C THR A 281 -11.47 1.29 9.63
N ASP A 282 -11.48 2.59 9.36
CA ASP A 282 -12.05 3.23 8.16
C ASP A 282 -11.31 2.89 6.85
N ASN A 283 -10.22 2.12 6.94
CA ASN A 283 -9.22 1.88 5.90
C ASN A 283 -8.36 3.09 5.49
N SER A 284 -8.34 4.19 6.24
CA SER A 284 -7.43 5.31 5.95
C SER A 284 -5.96 4.93 6.07
N LEU A 285 -5.13 5.67 5.33
CA LEU A 285 -3.68 5.68 5.50
C LEU A 285 -3.24 7.04 6.04
N ALA A 286 -2.75 7.06 7.29
CA ALA A 286 -2.35 8.27 8.02
C ALA A 286 -1.39 9.20 7.25
N PHE A 287 -0.53 8.63 6.40
CA PHE A 287 0.41 9.34 5.55
C PHE A 287 0.31 8.84 4.10
N ALA A 288 -0.80 9.21 3.47
CA ALA A 288 -1.08 9.05 2.04
C ALA A 288 -0.76 10.32 1.23
N PRO A 289 -0.68 10.24 -0.12
CA PRO A 289 -0.72 11.39 -1.01
C PRO A 289 -1.80 12.42 -0.64
N CYS A 290 -1.56 13.69 -0.93
CA CYS A 290 -2.47 14.80 -0.64
C CYS A 290 -2.60 15.74 -1.84
N LEU A 291 -3.64 16.56 -1.85
CA LEU A 291 -3.67 17.74 -2.71
C LEU A 291 -2.73 18.79 -2.12
N GLU A 292 -1.89 19.44 -2.93
CA GLU A 292 -0.91 20.41 -2.44
C GLU A 292 -1.43 21.86 -2.46
N ARG A 293 -0.77 22.68 -1.64
CA ARG A 293 -1.09 24.11 -1.50
C ARG A 293 -0.46 24.92 -2.63
N GLU A 294 -1.28 25.45 -3.54
CA GLU A 294 -0.86 26.21 -4.73
C GLU A 294 0.00 27.47 -4.46
N ALA A 295 0.04 27.94 -3.21
CA ALA A 295 0.66 29.21 -2.81
C ALA A 295 2.13 29.10 -2.35
N LEU A 296 2.80 27.97 -2.59
CA LEU A 296 4.19 27.70 -2.18
C LEU A 296 5.22 28.05 -3.27
N SER A 297 6.49 28.16 -2.88
CA SER A 297 7.61 28.46 -3.79
C SER A 297 8.19 27.23 -4.51
N VAL A 298 7.65 26.04 -4.23
CA VAL A 298 8.06 24.74 -4.78
C VAL A 298 7.08 24.22 -5.84
N GLU A 299 7.59 23.38 -6.74
CA GLU A 299 6.78 22.70 -7.77
C GLU A 299 5.84 21.65 -7.13
N SER A 300 4.54 21.81 -7.30
CA SER A 300 3.51 20.90 -6.80
C SER A 300 3.29 19.70 -7.73
N PHE A 301 3.00 18.53 -7.16
CA PHE A 301 2.72 17.32 -7.93
C PHE A 301 1.26 17.26 -8.41
N ILE A 302 0.29 17.50 -7.51
CA ILE A 302 -1.16 17.69 -7.80
C ILE A 302 -1.74 18.75 -6.85
N THR A 303 -2.70 19.54 -7.32
CA THR A 303 -3.45 20.53 -6.50
C THR A 303 -4.98 20.35 -6.60
N LYS A 304 -5.42 19.44 -7.48
CA LYS A 304 -6.81 19.09 -7.79
C LYS A 304 -7.02 17.60 -7.51
N SER A 305 -8.24 17.22 -7.12
CA SER A 305 -8.58 15.82 -6.83
C SER A 305 -8.43 14.91 -8.06
N PRO A 306 -8.16 13.60 -7.88
CA PRO A 306 -8.15 12.65 -8.98
C PRO A 306 -9.45 12.68 -9.81
N TYR A 307 -10.60 12.69 -9.12
CA TYR A 307 -11.92 12.74 -9.71
C TYR A 307 -12.11 13.93 -10.64
N GLN A 308 -11.88 15.15 -10.14
CA GLN A 308 -12.02 16.37 -10.94
C GLN A 308 -10.96 16.46 -12.06
N THR A 309 -9.74 15.96 -11.84
CA THR A 309 -8.66 15.96 -12.85
C THR A 309 -9.01 15.12 -14.07
N ILE A 310 -9.65 13.94 -13.88
CA ILE A 310 -10.11 13.10 -14.99
C ILE A 310 -11.35 13.70 -15.68
N LEU A 311 -12.28 14.30 -14.93
CA LEU A 311 -13.45 14.98 -15.51
C LEU A 311 -13.08 16.20 -16.37
N ASP A 312 -12.08 16.98 -15.96
CA ASP A 312 -11.61 18.15 -16.71
C ASP A 312 -10.71 17.77 -17.91
N GLY A 313 -10.29 16.50 -18.01
CA GLY A 313 -9.40 16.01 -19.07
C GLY A 313 -7.93 16.40 -18.88
N GLU A 314 -7.53 16.79 -17.67
CA GLU A 314 -6.21 17.37 -17.35
C GLU A 314 -5.11 16.30 -17.08
N PHE A 315 -5.34 15.06 -17.49
CA PHE A 315 -4.46 13.91 -17.27
C PHE A 315 -3.73 13.44 -18.53
N LEU A 316 -2.70 12.60 -18.37
CA LEU A 316 -1.95 12.00 -19.48
C LEU A 316 -2.86 11.15 -20.39
N GLN A 317 -2.94 11.54 -21.65
CA GLN A 317 -3.77 10.89 -22.68
C GLN A 317 -3.11 9.62 -23.26
N ILE A 318 -2.71 8.70 -22.37
CA ILE A 318 -1.94 7.49 -22.67
C ILE A 318 -2.79 6.22 -22.54
N PRO A 319 -2.43 5.09 -23.19
CA PRO A 319 -3.05 3.80 -22.93
C PRO A 319 -2.93 3.43 -21.45
N PHE A 320 -4.04 3.00 -20.87
CA PHE A 320 -4.16 2.68 -19.45
C PHE A 320 -4.75 1.28 -19.26
N MET A 321 -4.22 0.53 -18.30
CA MET A 321 -4.72 -0.80 -17.93
C MET A 321 -4.86 -0.88 -16.42
N THR A 322 -5.98 -1.38 -15.93
CA THR A 322 -6.21 -1.57 -14.49
C THR A 322 -7.04 -2.82 -14.23
N GLY A 323 -7.11 -3.25 -12.99
CA GLY A 323 -7.84 -4.45 -12.60
C GLY A 323 -7.59 -4.81 -11.15
N PHE A 324 -8.25 -5.90 -10.75
CA PHE A 324 -8.33 -6.39 -9.38
C PHE A 324 -8.35 -7.92 -9.37
N VAL A 325 -8.17 -8.54 -8.20
CA VAL A 325 -8.34 -9.98 -7.99
C VAL A 325 -9.74 -10.32 -7.47
N GLU A 326 -10.15 -11.58 -7.46
CA GLU A 326 -11.48 -11.97 -6.94
C GLU A 326 -11.65 -11.61 -5.44
N ASN A 327 -10.66 -11.92 -4.60
CA ASN A 327 -10.72 -11.74 -3.15
C ASN A 327 -9.82 -10.60 -2.64
N GLU A 328 -10.01 -9.38 -3.14
CA GLU A 328 -9.24 -8.18 -2.71
C GLU A 328 -9.27 -7.96 -1.19
N GLY A 329 -10.39 -8.28 -0.52
CA GLY A 329 -10.56 -8.09 0.92
C GLY A 329 -9.60 -8.89 1.80
N THR A 330 -8.85 -9.86 1.25
CA THR A 330 -7.78 -10.53 2.01
C THR A 330 -6.68 -9.57 2.46
N ILE A 331 -6.62 -8.36 1.88
CA ILE A 331 -5.78 -7.26 2.37
C ILE A 331 -6.06 -6.87 3.84
N ARG A 332 -7.26 -7.17 4.37
CA ARG A 332 -7.66 -6.95 5.79
C ARG A 332 -7.91 -8.22 6.58
N ALA A 333 -7.47 -9.36 6.08
CA ALA A 333 -7.73 -10.64 6.70
C ALA A 333 -6.81 -10.93 7.91
N THR A 334 -5.63 -10.29 7.99
CA THR A 334 -4.80 -10.30 9.22
C THR A 334 -5.51 -9.60 10.36
N GLU A 335 -6.10 -8.44 10.12
CA GLU A 335 -6.77 -7.63 11.13
C GLU A 335 -8.03 -8.32 11.68
N ALA A 336 -8.74 -9.09 10.85
CA ALA A 336 -9.84 -9.95 11.27
C ALA A 336 -9.42 -11.07 12.26
N ILE A 337 -8.19 -11.58 12.14
CA ILE A 337 -7.67 -12.70 12.94
C ILE A 337 -6.92 -12.21 14.19
N GLU A 338 -6.06 -11.20 14.03
CA GLU A 338 -5.05 -10.80 15.02
C GLU A 338 -5.36 -9.47 15.72
N HIS A 339 -6.23 -8.63 15.16
CA HIS A 339 -6.52 -7.27 15.64
C HIS A 339 -8.02 -7.02 15.97
N ASP A 340 -8.77 -8.09 16.26
CA ASP A 340 -10.19 -8.09 16.70
C ASP A 340 -11.22 -7.28 15.88
N TRP A 341 -10.88 -6.89 14.64
CA TRP A 341 -11.74 -6.08 13.76
C TRP A 341 -13.15 -6.63 13.58
N LEU A 342 -13.34 -7.96 13.50
CA LEU A 342 -14.68 -8.57 13.42
C LEU A 342 -15.58 -8.21 14.62
N GLN A 343 -15.03 -8.22 15.83
CA GLN A 343 -15.79 -7.85 17.04
C GLN A 343 -16.07 -6.35 17.09
N ARG A 344 -15.10 -5.53 16.68
CA ARG A 344 -15.23 -4.07 16.65
C ARG A 344 -16.27 -3.63 15.62
N MET A 345 -16.24 -4.19 14.41
CA MET A 345 -17.18 -3.93 13.32
C MET A 345 -18.60 -4.38 13.65
N GLU A 346 -18.76 -5.46 14.45
CA GLU A 346 -20.06 -5.81 15.02
C GLU A 346 -20.54 -4.79 16.06
N THR A 347 -19.64 -4.33 16.94
CA THR A 347 -19.93 -3.39 18.03
C THR A 347 -20.26 -1.99 17.51
N SER A 348 -19.56 -1.54 16.47
CA SER A 348 -19.66 -0.22 15.86
C SER A 348 -19.28 -0.30 14.38
N PHE A 349 -20.29 -0.53 13.53
CA PHE A 349 -20.12 -0.50 12.08
C PHE A 349 -19.73 0.88 11.53
N PRO A 350 -20.22 2.03 12.08
CA PRO A 350 -19.80 3.36 11.61
C PRO A 350 -18.29 3.58 11.59
N ASP A 351 -17.55 3.03 12.56
CA ASP A 351 -16.08 3.17 12.65
C ASP A 351 -15.32 2.47 11.51
N PHE A 352 -16.02 1.68 10.67
CA PHE A 352 -15.47 0.98 9.50
C PHE A 352 -15.94 1.59 8.16
N LEU A 353 -16.78 2.64 8.19
CA LEU A 353 -17.17 3.37 6.99
C LEU A 353 -15.96 4.05 6.36
N GLN A 354 -15.96 4.16 5.03
CA GLN A 354 -14.78 4.63 4.29
C GLN A 354 -14.61 6.15 4.38
N PRO A 355 -13.36 6.67 4.38
CA PRO A 355 -13.08 8.09 4.49
C PRO A 355 -13.55 8.92 3.29
N ASP A 356 -13.97 8.29 2.19
CA ASP A 356 -14.60 8.95 1.04
C ASP A 356 -16.12 9.05 1.12
N LEU A 357 -16.70 8.84 2.31
CA LEU A 357 -18.06 9.21 2.66
C LEU A 357 -18.06 10.47 3.57
N GLN A 358 -19.11 11.29 3.46
CA GLN A 358 -19.39 12.36 4.42
C GLN A 358 -20.91 12.46 4.68
N PHE A 359 -21.26 12.55 5.96
CA PHE A 359 -22.63 12.68 6.46
C PHE A 359 -22.88 14.09 7.04
N GLU A 360 -24.15 14.53 7.07
CA GLU A 360 -24.52 15.80 7.71
C GLU A 360 -24.56 15.70 9.24
N ASN A 361 -24.82 14.49 9.77
CA ASN A 361 -25.02 14.17 11.18
C ASN A 361 -24.94 12.65 11.41
N ALA A 362 -24.83 12.24 12.69
CA ALA A 362 -24.69 10.84 13.09
C ALA A 362 -25.95 9.97 12.83
N GLU A 363 -27.15 10.55 12.66
CA GLU A 363 -28.37 9.80 12.34
C GLU A 363 -28.31 9.31 10.88
N GLY A 364 -27.88 10.16 9.95
CA GLY A 364 -27.63 9.78 8.55
C GLY A 364 -26.46 8.82 8.37
N GLU A 365 -25.38 9.02 9.14
CA GLU A 365 -24.24 8.09 9.20
C GLU A 365 -24.66 6.69 9.69
N SER A 366 -25.46 6.62 10.76
CA SER A 366 -25.98 5.35 11.29
C SER A 366 -26.93 4.66 10.31
N ALA A 367 -27.79 5.42 9.63
CA ALA A 367 -28.71 4.85 8.64
C ALA A 367 -27.97 4.20 7.45
N ILE A 368 -26.92 4.86 6.94
CA ILE A 368 -26.10 4.31 5.85
C ILE A 368 -25.21 3.16 6.36
N ALA A 369 -24.75 3.19 7.62
CA ALA A 369 -24.07 2.05 8.24
C ALA A 369 -24.99 0.81 8.35
N GLU A 370 -26.25 0.98 8.76
CA GLU A 370 -27.24 -0.11 8.78
C GLU A 370 -27.55 -0.64 7.38
N GLU A 371 -27.66 0.23 6.37
CA GLU A 371 -27.91 -0.17 4.98
C GLU A 371 -26.73 -0.97 4.38
N ILE A 372 -25.50 -0.54 4.62
CA ILE A 372 -24.29 -1.27 4.21
C ILE A 372 -24.15 -2.59 5.00
N LYS A 373 -24.50 -2.63 6.29
CA LYS A 373 -24.50 -3.87 7.08
C LYS A 373 -25.58 -4.85 6.58
N ASP A 374 -26.73 -4.38 6.10
CA ASP A 374 -27.73 -5.24 5.46
C ASP A 374 -27.25 -5.79 4.11
N PHE A 375 -26.66 -4.94 3.26
CA PHE A 375 -26.19 -5.34 1.93
C PHE A 375 -25.15 -6.48 1.99
N TYR A 376 -24.12 -6.34 2.83
CA TYR A 376 -23.07 -7.36 2.98
C TYR A 376 -23.50 -8.48 3.92
N PHE A 377 -23.80 -8.16 5.17
CA PHE A 377 -23.95 -9.14 6.24
C PHE A 377 -25.40 -9.56 6.48
N LYS A 378 -26.38 -8.98 5.79
CA LYS A 378 -27.83 -9.33 5.90
C LYS A 378 -28.35 -9.12 7.33
N ASN A 379 -27.71 -8.21 8.06
CA ASN A 379 -27.83 -7.99 9.50
C ASN A 379 -27.61 -9.26 10.38
N GLU A 380 -26.85 -10.24 9.88
CA GLU A 380 -26.29 -11.32 10.69
C GLU A 380 -25.03 -10.86 11.46
N LEU A 381 -24.63 -11.64 12.48
CA LEU A 381 -23.49 -11.36 13.36
C LEU A 381 -22.17 -11.39 12.59
N ILE A 382 -21.39 -10.30 12.60
CA ILE A 382 -20.07 -10.25 11.96
C ILE A 382 -19.08 -11.13 12.73
N SER A 383 -18.53 -12.15 12.06
CA SER A 383 -17.75 -13.21 12.71
C SER A 383 -16.93 -14.04 11.73
N MET A 384 -16.12 -14.97 12.27
CA MET A 384 -15.42 -15.98 11.47
C MET A 384 -16.34 -16.98 10.74
N PHE A 385 -17.66 -16.99 11.00
CA PHE A 385 -18.61 -17.86 10.29
C PHE A 385 -19.09 -17.26 8.95
N ASN A 386 -19.06 -15.94 8.82
CA ASN A 386 -19.43 -15.17 7.63
C ASN A 386 -18.27 -14.28 7.17
N ILE A 387 -17.04 -14.81 7.28
CA ILE A 387 -15.82 -14.10 6.90
C ILE A 387 -15.81 -13.70 5.42
N GLU A 388 -16.48 -14.46 4.54
CA GLU A 388 -16.67 -14.12 3.13
C GLU A 388 -17.38 -12.77 2.95
N ASP A 389 -18.44 -12.48 3.73
CA ASP A 389 -19.14 -11.18 3.68
C ASP A 389 -18.22 -10.01 4.10
N TYR A 390 -17.30 -10.24 5.05
CA TYR A 390 -16.27 -9.26 5.47
C TYR A 390 -15.20 -9.05 4.39
N LEU A 391 -14.76 -10.12 3.72
CA LEU A 391 -13.82 -10.02 2.59
C LEU A 391 -14.49 -9.30 1.40
N SER A 392 -15.77 -9.54 1.13
CA SER A 392 -16.53 -8.77 0.12
C SER A 392 -16.59 -7.29 0.50
N TYR A 393 -16.93 -6.95 1.74
CA TYR A 393 -16.97 -5.55 2.19
C TYR A 393 -15.63 -4.83 1.97
N HIS A 394 -14.52 -5.38 2.46
CA HIS A 394 -13.20 -4.74 2.32
C HIS A 394 -12.68 -4.77 0.87
N GLY A 395 -12.98 -5.80 0.08
CA GLY A 395 -12.57 -5.86 -1.32
C GLY A 395 -13.29 -4.83 -2.19
N ASP A 396 -14.60 -4.70 -2.01
CA ASP A 396 -15.44 -3.72 -2.72
C ASP A 396 -15.03 -2.29 -2.38
N THR A 397 -14.99 -1.97 -1.09
CA THR A 397 -14.69 -0.61 -0.59
C THR A 397 -13.27 -0.16 -0.93
N MET A 398 -12.26 -0.99 -0.70
CA MET A 398 -10.87 -0.57 -0.88
C MET A 398 -10.47 -0.54 -2.37
N ILE A 399 -10.89 -1.51 -3.18
CA ILE A 399 -10.32 -1.75 -4.52
C ILE A 399 -11.36 -1.85 -5.65
N LEU A 400 -12.32 -2.77 -5.59
CA LEU A 400 -13.13 -3.13 -6.76
C LEU A 400 -14.03 -1.98 -7.23
N VAL A 401 -14.75 -1.33 -6.29
CA VAL A 401 -15.70 -0.26 -6.63
C VAL A 401 -14.97 0.98 -7.13
N SER A 402 -13.84 1.34 -6.50
CA SER A 402 -13.00 2.47 -6.95
C SER A 402 -12.41 2.21 -8.34
N THR A 403 -11.90 1.00 -8.59
CA THR A 403 -11.29 0.61 -9.88
C THR A 403 -12.30 0.70 -11.03
N ILE A 404 -13.53 0.21 -10.84
CA ILE A 404 -14.54 0.23 -11.91
C ILE A 404 -15.14 1.63 -12.09
N ARG A 405 -15.37 2.40 -11.00
CA ARG A 405 -15.78 3.83 -11.08
C ARG A 405 -14.77 4.64 -11.89
N GLU A 406 -13.48 4.48 -11.59
CA GLU A 406 -12.42 5.19 -12.30
C GLU A 406 -12.29 4.72 -13.76
N ALA A 407 -12.23 3.41 -14.03
CA ALA A 407 -12.12 2.88 -15.38
C ALA A 407 -13.25 3.41 -16.29
N ARG A 408 -14.47 3.54 -15.76
CA ARG A 408 -15.63 4.13 -16.47
C ARG A 408 -15.43 5.62 -16.77
N ILE A 409 -15.00 6.41 -15.79
CA ILE A 409 -14.83 7.87 -15.93
C ILE A 409 -13.60 8.21 -16.79
N ARG A 410 -12.49 7.49 -16.61
CA ARG A 410 -11.29 7.59 -17.46
C ARG A 410 -11.59 7.19 -18.90
N ALA A 411 -12.34 6.11 -19.15
CA ALA A 411 -12.75 5.71 -20.50
C ALA A 411 -13.72 6.71 -21.17
N ALA A 412 -14.47 7.50 -20.39
CA ALA A 412 -15.32 8.58 -20.91
C ALA A 412 -14.51 9.81 -21.34
N SER A 413 -13.44 10.15 -20.60
CA SER A 413 -12.63 11.36 -20.82
C SER A 413 -11.36 11.14 -21.66
N SER A 414 -10.91 9.89 -21.83
CA SER A 414 -9.64 9.56 -22.50
C SER A 414 -9.76 9.46 -24.02
N SER A 415 -8.75 9.98 -24.72
CA SER A 415 -8.52 9.76 -26.15
C SER A 415 -7.67 8.52 -26.46
N SER A 416 -7.15 7.85 -25.44
CA SER A 416 -6.41 6.58 -25.50
C SER A 416 -7.18 5.43 -24.84
N PRO A 417 -6.95 4.16 -25.25
CA PRO A 417 -7.73 3.03 -24.76
C PRO A 417 -7.49 2.75 -23.26
N VAL A 418 -8.58 2.42 -22.56
CA VAL A 418 -8.59 1.89 -21.19
C VAL A 418 -8.87 0.39 -21.26
N TYR A 419 -8.19 -0.41 -20.46
CA TYR A 419 -8.41 -1.87 -20.33
C TYR A 419 -8.68 -2.22 -18.86
N LEU A 420 -9.70 -3.04 -18.62
CA LEU A 420 -10.04 -3.57 -17.29
C LEU A 420 -9.84 -5.08 -17.23
N TYR A 421 -9.28 -5.61 -16.14
CA TYR A 421 -9.23 -7.05 -15.86
C TYR A 421 -9.73 -7.42 -14.45
N GLN A 422 -10.06 -8.70 -14.30
CA GLN A 422 -10.28 -9.39 -13.03
C GLN A 422 -9.43 -10.68 -13.04
N PHE A 423 -8.73 -10.97 -11.96
CA PHE A 423 -7.90 -12.18 -11.83
C PHE A 423 -8.44 -13.09 -10.73
N SER A 424 -8.90 -14.30 -11.09
CA SER A 424 -9.52 -15.25 -10.16
C SER A 424 -8.69 -16.52 -9.94
N TYR A 425 -7.62 -16.73 -10.72
CA TYR A 425 -6.85 -17.97 -10.69
C TYR A 425 -6.03 -18.15 -9.40
N SER A 426 -6.44 -19.09 -8.53
CA SER A 426 -5.59 -19.61 -7.46
C SER A 426 -5.01 -20.97 -7.81
N GLY A 427 -3.79 -21.23 -7.33
CA GLY A 427 -2.90 -22.28 -7.79
C GLY A 427 -1.82 -22.62 -6.75
N SER A 428 -0.64 -23.03 -7.19
CA SER A 428 0.46 -23.47 -6.29
C SER A 428 1.62 -22.49 -6.18
N LEU A 429 1.80 -21.60 -7.18
CA LEU A 429 2.65 -20.41 -7.04
C LEU A 429 2.01 -19.41 -6.08
N GLY A 430 0.69 -19.21 -6.21
CA GLY A 430 -0.11 -18.46 -5.24
C GLY A 430 -0.07 -19.09 -3.86
N LYS A 431 0.21 -18.27 -2.85
CA LYS A 431 0.27 -18.67 -1.43
C LYS A 431 -0.42 -17.61 -0.58
N PRO A 432 -1.76 -17.52 -0.63
CA PRO A 432 -2.52 -16.62 0.22
C PRO A 432 -2.40 -17.05 1.69
N PHE A 433 -1.34 -16.59 2.37
CA PHE A 433 -1.18 -16.85 3.80
C PHE A 433 -2.10 -15.91 4.58
N VAL A 434 -3.30 -16.39 4.90
CA VAL A 434 -4.13 -15.80 5.96
C VAL A 434 -4.85 -16.86 6.81
N GLY A 435 -4.22 -18.01 7.03
CA GLY A 435 -4.80 -19.09 7.83
C GLY A 435 -5.19 -18.61 9.24
N PRO A 436 -6.43 -18.84 9.73
CA PRO A 436 -7.36 -19.88 9.29
C PRO A 436 -8.29 -19.53 8.11
N ILE A 437 -8.26 -18.31 7.58
CA ILE A 437 -9.09 -17.90 6.44
C ILE A 437 -8.62 -18.66 5.19
N GLN A 438 -9.59 -19.16 4.42
CA GLN A 438 -9.39 -19.83 3.14
C GLN A 438 -10.32 -19.16 2.13
N VAL A 439 -9.85 -19.03 0.89
CA VAL A 439 -10.61 -18.45 -0.23
C VAL A 439 -10.48 -19.37 -1.45
N ASP A 440 -11.57 -19.54 -2.19
CA ASP A 440 -11.64 -20.49 -3.33
C ASP A 440 -11.09 -19.90 -4.65
N ALA A 441 -10.68 -18.62 -4.66
CA ALA A 441 -10.14 -17.89 -5.80
C ALA A 441 -9.09 -16.87 -5.36
N ALA A 442 -8.35 -16.30 -6.32
CA ALA A 442 -7.15 -15.48 -6.05
C ALA A 442 -7.33 -14.36 -5.00
N ALA A 443 -6.40 -14.32 -4.06
CA ALA A 443 -6.28 -13.29 -3.01
C ALA A 443 -5.50 -12.05 -3.46
N HIS A 444 -5.57 -10.97 -2.69
CA HIS A 444 -4.78 -9.75 -2.90
C HIS A 444 -3.28 -10.06 -3.07
N SER A 445 -2.62 -9.43 -4.05
CA SER A 445 -1.23 -9.72 -4.48
C SER A 445 -0.94 -11.12 -5.07
N GLU A 446 -1.92 -12.03 -5.17
CA GLU A 446 -1.62 -13.41 -5.60
C GLU A 446 -1.26 -13.49 -7.09
N GLU A 447 -1.73 -12.57 -7.94
CA GLU A 447 -1.39 -12.56 -9.36
C GLU A 447 0.12 -12.31 -9.59
N LEU A 448 0.74 -11.51 -8.72
CA LEU A 448 2.17 -11.21 -8.75
C LEU A 448 3.05 -12.48 -8.68
N ALA A 449 2.61 -13.53 -7.96
CA ALA A 449 3.33 -14.78 -7.86
C ALA A 449 3.50 -15.48 -9.22
N TYR A 450 2.49 -15.41 -10.09
CA TYR A 450 2.54 -15.98 -11.45
C TYR A 450 3.34 -15.10 -12.41
N MET A 451 3.50 -13.81 -12.12
CA MET A 451 4.29 -12.89 -12.94
C MET A 451 5.80 -12.97 -12.64
N PHE A 452 6.17 -13.00 -11.35
CA PHE A 452 7.54 -12.79 -10.87
C PHE A 452 8.22 -14.04 -10.28
N TYR A 453 7.67 -15.25 -10.45
CA TYR A 453 8.32 -16.47 -9.94
C TYR A 453 9.74 -16.67 -10.52
N GLU A 454 10.69 -17.02 -9.64
CA GLU A 454 11.96 -17.61 -10.09
C GLU A 454 11.74 -19.06 -10.52
N LYS A 455 12.34 -19.47 -11.63
CA LYS A 455 12.13 -20.80 -12.25
C LYS A 455 13.00 -21.90 -11.59
N SER A 456 13.12 -21.91 -10.27
CA SER A 456 14.06 -22.76 -9.53
C SER A 456 13.48 -24.07 -8.98
N ASP A 457 12.16 -24.29 -9.09
CA ASP A 457 11.51 -25.56 -8.73
C ASP A 457 10.95 -26.30 -9.97
N ASP A 458 11.43 -27.53 -10.20
CA ASP A 458 10.97 -28.44 -11.27
C ASP A 458 9.52 -28.95 -11.06
N ASN A 459 8.90 -28.70 -9.89
CA ASN A 459 7.58 -29.22 -9.51
C ASN A 459 6.40 -28.28 -9.81
N ILE A 460 6.63 -27.06 -10.33
CA ILE A 460 5.56 -26.09 -10.64
C ILE A 460 4.60 -26.69 -11.70
N PRO A 461 3.27 -26.69 -11.50
CA PRO A 461 2.32 -27.23 -12.47
C PRO A 461 2.33 -26.46 -13.79
N LEU A 462 2.03 -27.18 -14.88
CA LEU A 462 1.95 -26.58 -16.21
C LEU A 462 0.85 -25.50 -16.32
N LEU A 463 -0.19 -25.56 -15.49
CA LEU A 463 -1.27 -24.57 -15.50
C LEU A 463 -0.79 -23.23 -14.94
N ASP A 464 -0.21 -23.20 -13.74
CA ASP A 464 0.43 -22.04 -13.12
C ASP A 464 1.44 -21.36 -14.08
N LEU A 465 2.30 -22.17 -14.73
CA LEU A 465 3.28 -21.69 -15.72
C LEU A 465 2.59 -21.08 -16.95
N THR A 466 1.46 -21.62 -17.38
CA THR A 466 0.69 -21.11 -18.54
C THR A 466 0.00 -19.79 -18.20
N ILE A 467 -0.57 -19.66 -16.99
CA ILE A 467 -1.14 -18.42 -16.48
C ILE A 467 -0.05 -17.33 -16.38
N GLY A 468 1.11 -17.66 -15.84
CA GLY A 468 2.27 -16.76 -15.81
C GLY A 468 2.75 -16.32 -17.20
N ASP A 469 2.83 -17.25 -18.16
CA ASP A 469 3.21 -16.93 -19.54
C ASP A 469 2.19 -16.00 -20.24
N ILE A 470 0.90 -16.18 -19.98
CA ILE A 470 -0.21 -15.33 -20.48
C ILE A 470 -0.13 -13.92 -19.88
N LEU A 471 -0.03 -13.79 -18.55
CA LEU A 471 0.05 -12.49 -17.87
C LEU A 471 1.27 -11.70 -18.36
N VAL A 472 2.45 -12.31 -18.34
CA VAL A 472 3.71 -11.65 -18.74
C VAL A 472 3.75 -11.38 -20.25
N GLU A 473 3.11 -12.21 -21.09
CA GLU A 473 2.88 -11.86 -22.49
C GLU A 473 2.00 -10.61 -22.62
N ARG A 474 0.81 -10.60 -22.02
CA ARG A 474 -0.15 -9.48 -22.16
C ARG A 474 0.43 -8.17 -21.64
N TRP A 475 1.10 -8.17 -20.49
CA TRP A 475 1.75 -6.99 -19.92
C TRP A 475 2.89 -6.48 -20.80
N THR A 476 3.76 -7.36 -21.30
CA THR A 476 4.88 -6.92 -22.16
C THR A 476 4.40 -6.53 -23.58
N ASN A 477 3.30 -7.11 -24.07
CA ASN A 477 2.68 -6.69 -25.34
C ASN A 477 1.91 -5.37 -25.22
N PHE A 478 1.28 -5.09 -24.07
CA PHE A 478 0.79 -3.76 -23.74
C PHE A 478 1.96 -2.75 -23.69
N ALA A 479 3.06 -3.10 -23.02
CA ALA A 479 4.25 -2.26 -22.99
C ALA A 479 4.87 -2.02 -24.37
N LYS A 480 4.80 -2.98 -25.30
CA LYS A 480 5.25 -2.80 -26.71
C LYS A 480 4.27 -1.98 -27.56
N THR A 481 2.96 -2.17 -27.40
CA THR A 481 1.97 -1.76 -28.42
C THR A 481 0.87 -0.80 -27.94
N GLY A 482 0.66 -0.68 -26.63
CA GLY A 482 -0.49 -0.01 -26.03
C GLY A 482 -1.77 -0.86 -25.98
N ALA A 483 -1.70 -2.15 -26.34
CA ALA A 483 -2.80 -3.10 -26.25
C ALA A 483 -2.32 -4.46 -25.69
N PRO A 484 -3.05 -5.09 -24.75
CA PRO A 484 -2.65 -6.34 -24.09
C PRO A 484 -2.96 -7.57 -24.96
N VAL A 485 -2.46 -7.58 -26.19
CA VAL A 485 -2.62 -8.69 -27.15
C VAL A 485 -1.81 -9.92 -26.72
N SER A 486 -2.24 -11.09 -27.16
CA SER A 486 -1.64 -12.39 -26.81
C SER A 486 -1.61 -13.31 -28.04
N GLU A 487 -0.56 -14.09 -28.20
CA GLU A 487 -0.49 -15.25 -29.11
C GLU A 487 -0.73 -16.57 -28.36
N THR A 488 -0.52 -16.60 -27.03
CA THR A 488 -0.80 -17.78 -26.18
C THR A 488 -2.29 -18.02 -25.94
N SER A 489 -3.11 -16.96 -25.95
CA SER A 489 -4.57 -17.02 -25.79
C SER A 489 -5.31 -16.56 -27.06
N GLN A 490 -6.47 -17.17 -27.32
CA GLN A 490 -7.38 -16.77 -28.40
C GLN A 490 -8.36 -15.66 -27.96
N VAL A 491 -8.33 -15.25 -26.69
CA VAL A 491 -9.29 -14.28 -26.12
C VAL A 491 -8.85 -12.85 -26.43
N VAL A 492 -9.67 -12.18 -27.24
CA VAL A 492 -9.51 -10.77 -27.60
C VAL A 492 -10.04 -9.89 -26.47
N TRP A 493 -9.15 -9.45 -25.59
CA TRP A 493 -9.43 -8.43 -24.58
C TRP A 493 -9.78 -7.11 -25.27
N ARG A 494 -11.02 -6.65 -25.09
CA ARG A 494 -11.51 -5.39 -25.67
C ARG A 494 -11.27 -4.22 -24.70
N PRO A 495 -11.06 -2.98 -25.21
CA PRO A 495 -11.01 -1.80 -24.35
C PRO A 495 -12.34 -1.61 -23.61
N PHE A 496 -12.26 -1.17 -22.36
CA PHE A 496 -13.40 -0.70 -21.59
C PHE A 496 -13.93 0.60 -22.21
N THR A 497 -15.25 0.73 -22.36
CA THR A 497 -15.92 1.93 -22.89
C THR A 497 -17.25 2.14 -22.18
N THR A 498 -17.75 3.38 -22.12
CA THR A 498 -19.06 3.69 -21.52
C THR A 498 -20.26 3.06 -22.22
N GLU A 499 -20.12 2.67 -23.50
CA GLU A 499 -21.14 1.91 -24.24
C GLU A 499 -21.01 0.39 -24.03
N ASN A 500 -19.78 -0.10 -23.80
CA ASN A 500 -19.46 -1.52 -23.66
C ASN A 500 -18.40 -1.67 -22.55
N ASN A 501 -18.85 -1.96 -21.33
CA ASN A 501 -18.03 -2.08 -20.12
C ASN A 501 -17.23 -3.41 -20.11
N HIS A 502 -16.37 -3.58 -21.11
CA HIS A 502 -15.58 -4.81 -21.34
C HIS A 502 -14.48 -4.99 -20.30
N TYR A 503 -14.34 -6.23 -19.80
CA TYR A 503 -13.22 -6.64 -18.97
C TYR A 503 -12.79 -8.07 -19.28
N LEU A 504 -11.50 -8.36 -19.08
CA LEU A 504 -10.95 -9.71 -19.17
C LEU A 504 -10.96 -10.36 -17.79
N ARG A 505 -11.69 -11.47 -17.62
CA ARG A 505 -11.59 -12.30 -16.41
C ARG A 505 -10.65 -13.46 -16.67
N ILE A 506 -9.58 -13.60 -15.88
CA ILE A 506 -8.74 -14.80 -15.82
C ILE A 506 -9.42 -15.75 -14.84
N LEU A 507 -9.82 -16.93 -15.29
CA LEU A 507 -10.75 -17.83 -14.59
C LEU A 507 -10.13 -18.54 -13.38
N ASP A 508 -10.96 -18.98 -12.44
CA ASP A 508 -10.50 -19.79 -11.31
C ASP A 508 -10.21 -21.26 -11.71
N ASP A 509 -9.46 -21.97 -10.87
CA ASP A 509 -9.05 -23.36 -11.14
C ASP A 509 -10.24 -24.35 -11.18
N SER A 510 -11.38 -24.01 -10.55
CA SER A 510 -12.59 -24.83 -10.60
C SER A 510 -13.33 -24.65 -11.93
N GLU A 511 -13.41 -23.43 -12.45
CA GLU A 511 -13.97 -23.10 -13.76
C GLU A 511 -13.14 -23.74 -14.89
N VAL A 512 -11.80 -23.56 -14.84
CA VAL A 512 -10.84 -24.12 -15.81
C VAL A 512 -10.90 -25.65 -15.87
N ARG A 513 -11.26 -26.31 -14.76
CA ARG A 513 -11.44 -27.78 -14.68
C ARG A 513 -12.88 -28.24 -14.94
N GLY A 514 -13.85 -27.33 -14.86
CA GLY A 514 -15.27 -27.60 -15.02
C GLY A 514 -15.76 -27.51 -16.47
N ASP A 515 -15.17 -26.61 -17.28
CA ASP A 515 -15.50 -26.46 -18.70
C ASP A 515 -15.00 -27.66 -19.53
N GLN A 516 -15.72 -27.97 -20.62
CA GLN A 516 -15.29 -28.92 -21.65
C GLN A 516 -14.53 -28.23 -22.79
N GLU A 517 -14.61 -26.90 -22.91
CA GLU A 517 -13.72 -26.10 -23.75
C GLU A 517 -12.58 -25.52 -22.89
N THR A 518 -11.33 -25.82 -23.23
CA THR A 518 -10.16 -25.53 -22.39
C THR A 518 -9.73 -24.06 -22.48
N THR A 519 -10.55 -23.16 -21.93
CA THR A 519 -10.27 -21.72 -21.84
C THR A 519 -9.74 -21.36 -20.45
N LEU A 520 -8.90 -20.32 -20.39
CA LEU A 520 -8.29 -19.80 -19.15
C LEU A 520 -8.73 -18.37 -18.83
N GLU A 521 -9.44 -17.74 -19.77
CA GLU A 521 -9.84 -16.35 -19.73
C GLU A 521 -11.17 -16.17 -20.47
N LEU A 522 -11.94 -15.14 -20.12
CA LEU A 522 -13.13 -14.70 -20.86
C LEU A 522 -13.15 -13.17 -21.02
N ASP A 523 -13.59 -12.70 -22.18
CA ASP A 523 -13.94 -11.29 -22.41
C ASP A 523 -15.42 -11.09 -22.05
N LEU A 524 -15.66 -10.46 -20.91
CA LEU A 524 -16.97 -10.28 -20.28
C LEU A 524 -17.38 -8.79 -20.31
N GLN A 525 -18.62 -8.50 -19.88
CA GLN A 525 -19.16 -7.14 -19.83
C GLN A 525 -19.91 -6.90 -18.51
N ASN A 526 -19.91 -5.65 -18.04
CA ASN A 526 -20.63 -5.19 -16.84
C ASN A 526 -20.24 -5.98 -15.56
N PRO A 527 -18.99 -5.83 -15.08
CA PRO A 527 -18.57 -6.44 -13.82
C PRO A 527 -19.43 -5.93 -12.64
N TYR A 528 -19.79 -6.83 -11.72
CA TYR A 528 -20.49 -6.58 -10.44
C TYR A 528 -21.64 -5.53 -10.50
N PRO A 529 -22.67 -5.73 -11.33
CA PRO A 529 -23.68 -4.71 -11.59
C PRO A 529 -24.55 -4.37 -10.36
N GLU A 530 -24.77 -5.33 -9.44
CA GLU A 530 -25.59 -5.12 -8.24
C GLU A 530 -24.80 -4.31 -7.19
N THR A 531 -23.56 -4.71 -6.88
CA THR A 531 -22.60 -3.94 -6.07
C THR A 531 -22.42 -2.51 -6.58
N LEU A 532 -22.21 -2.33 -7.89
CA LEU A 532 -21.98 -0.99 -8.44
C LEU A 532 -23.22 -0.10 -8.37
N LEU A 533 -24.42 -0.64 -8.57
CA LEU A 533 -25.66 0.15 -8.41
C LEU A 533 -25.84 0.59 -6.95
N PHE A 534 -25.62 -0.32 -6.00
CA PHE A 534 -25.68 -0.03 -4.56
C PHE A 534 -24.74 1.12 -4.16
N TRP A 535 -23.46 1.00 -4.50
CA TRP A 535 -22.49 2.05 -4.19
C TRP A 535 -22.70 3.32 -5.01
N GLU A 536 -23.20 3.26 -6.25
CA GLU A 536 -23.55 4.45 -7.02
C GLU A 536 -24.69 5.24 -6.36
N GLU A 537 -25.68 4.60 -5.75
CA GLU A 537 -26.72 5.28 -4.99
C GLU A 537 -26.16 6.00 -3.75
N ILE A 538 -25.34 5.32 -2.93
CA ILE A 538 -24.65 5.94 -1.77
C ILE A 538 -23.74 7.10 -2.20
N TYR A 539 -22.89 6.91 -3.22
CA TYR A 539 -21.95 7.95 -3.68
C TYR A 539 -22.62 9.14 -4.38
N ASN A 540 -23.88 9.04 -4.81
CA ASN A 540 -24.61 10.19 -5.35
C ASN A 540 -24.96 11.23 -4.27
N GLU A 541 -25.11 10.82 -3.00
CA GLU A 541 -25.47 11.71 -1.90
C GLU A 541 -24.33 11.94 -0.90
N HIS A 542 -23.46 10.94 -0.68
CA HIS A 542 -22.45 10.95 0.39
C HIS A 542 -20.99 11.04 -0.05
N PHE A 543 -20.66 11.04 -1.35
CA PHE A 543 -19.26 11.00 -1.79
C PHE A 543 -18.46 12.24 -1.39
N LEU A 544 -17.42 12.01 -0.58
CA LEU A 544 -16.39 12.99 -0.26
C LEU A 544 -15.18 12.81 -1.19
N ASP A 545 -15.01 13.75 -2.11
CA ASP A 545 -13.81 13.85 -2.93
C ASP A 545 -12.56 14.28 -2.10
N ALA A 546 -11.37 13.97 -2.61
CA ALA A 546 -10.10 14.25 -1.94
C ALA A 546 -9.89 15.77 -1.72
N ARG A 547 -9.43 16.16 -0.53
CA ARG A 547 -9.24 17.57 -0.13
C ARG A 547 -8.06 17.77 0.81
N GLY A 548 -7.25 18.81 0.56
CA GLY A 548 -6.17 19.22 1.47
C GLY A 548 -6.66 20.20 2.55
N LYS A 549 -6.32 19.95 3.81
CA LYS A 549 -6.57 20.83 4.96
C LYS A 549 -5.28 21.55 5.37
N TRP A 550 -5.35 22.87 5.55
CA TRP A 550 -4.17 23.75 5.82
C TRP A 550 -4.34 24.69 7.00
N GLU A 551 -5.40 24.52 7.78
CA GLU A 551 -5.78 25.40 8.88
C GLU A 551 -6.03 24.52 10.10
N LEU A 552 -5.47 24.91 11.25
CA LEU A 552 -5.84 24.30 12.52
C LEU A 552 -7.21 24.84 12.91
N SER A 553 -8.17 23.96 13.18
CA SER A 553 -9.37 24.35 13.89
C SER A 553 -8.99 24.86 15.28
N GLU A 554 -9.59 25.96 15.72
CA GLU A 554 -9.46 26.40 17.11
C GLU A 554 -10.11 25.34 18.01
N ARG A 555 -9.29 24.55 18.72
CA ARG A 555 -9.79 23.71 19.82
C ARG A 555 -10.38 24.63 20.88
N THR A 556 -11.70 24.62 21.00
CA THR A 556 -12.39 25.24 22.13
C THR A 556 -12.00 24.49 23.40
N GLU A 557 -11.21 25.13 24.27
CA GLU A 557 -10.88 24.64 25.61
C GLU A 557 -12.18 24.49 26.44
N GLY A 558 -12.83 23.31 26.40
CA GLY A 558 -14.18 23.20 26.96
C GLY A 558 -14.89 21.84 26.92
N THR A 559 -14.22 20.73 26.59
CA THR A 559 -14.74 19.37 26.82
C THR A 559 -13.61 18.49 27.35
N GLU A 560 -13.68 18.13 28.63
CA GLU A 560 -12.89 17.02 29.18
C GLU A 560 -13.63 15.71 28.87
N ASP A 561 -12.91 14.64 28.54
CA ASP A 561 -13.52 13.34 28.23
C ASP A 561 -14.17 12.71 29.48
N GLY A 562 -15.49 12.56 29.46
CA GLY A 562 -16.21 11.78 30.46
C GLY A 562 -17.68 12.17 30.64
N ASP A 563 -18.58 11.37 30.05
CA ASP A 563 -19.99 11.30 30.45
C ASP A 563 -20.46 9.84 30.47
N GLU A 564 -20.50 9.24 31.67
CA GLU A 564 -21.33 8.07 31.94
C GLU A 564 -22.77 8.52 32.21
N ASN A 565 -23.76 7.91 31.56
CA ASN A 565 -25.18 7.82 31.98
C ASN A 565 -25.76 9.00 32.82
N GLY A 566 -26.20 10.07 32.17
CA GLY A 566 -26.89 11.20 32.83
C GLY A 566 -28.26 11.53 32.22
N SER A 567 -29.35 10.90 32.69
CA SER A 567 -30.71 11.30 32.31
C SER A 567 -31.18 12.54 33.08
N GLY A 568 -31.71 13.55 32.35
CA GLY A 568 -32.23 14.77 32.96
C GLY A 568 -32.87 15.72 31.95
N GLU A 569 -34.20 15.75 31.92
CA GLU A 569 -34.98 16.74 31.15
C GLU A 569 -35.08 18.09 31.89
N GLU A 570 -35.26 19.17 31.11
CA GLU A 570 -35.94 20.43 31.51
C GLU A 570 -35.28 21.35 32.58
N LEU A 571 -35.37 22.69 32.54
CA LEU A 571 -36.13 23.70 31.74
C LEU A 571 -35.27 24.98 31.53
N PRO A 572 -35.62 25.91 30.61
CA PRO A 572 -34.87 27.15 30.37
C PRO A 572 -35.30 28.34 31.26
N GLU A 573 -34.37 29.27 31.55
CA GLU A 573 -34.72 30.60 32.08
C GLU A 573 -35.35 31.50 31.00
N ASN A 574 -36.22 32.43 31.44
CA ASN A 574 -37.24 33.07 30.60
C ASN A 574 -37.07 34.60 30.53
N GLY A 575 -37.44 35.23 29.41
CA GLY A 575 -37.43 36.69 29.26
C GLY A 575 -38.08 37.25 27.99
N GLY A 576 -39.42 37.38 27.95
CA GLY A 576 -40.11 38.08 26.85
C GLY A 576 -41.65 38.12 26.86
N GLU A 577 -42.22 39.03 27.67
CA GLU A 577 -43.56 39.69 27.59
C GLU A 577 -44.81 39.03 26.90
N ALA A 578 -45.93 39.00 27.67
CA ALA A 578 -47.37 38.96 27.26
C ALA A 578 -47.90 37.68 26.54
N ASP A 579 -49.15 37.21 26.71
CA ASP A 579 -50.43 37.87 27.09
C ASP A 579 -51.37 36.90 27.89
N ASN A 580 -52.65 37.27 28.09
CA ASN A 580 -53.67 36.65 28.95
C ASN A 580 -54.09 35.18 28.66
N GLY A 581 -54.40 34.39 29.72
CA GLY A 581 -55.12 33.11 29.66
C GLY A 581 -55.55 32.58 31.06
N SER A 582 -56.65 31.80 31.17
CA SER A 582 -57.31 31.45 32.45
C SER A 582 -57.83 30.00 32.58
N GLY A 583 -57.68 29.38 33.76
CA GLY A 583 -58.21 28.07 34.24
C GLY A 583 -57.30 27.51 35.35
N GLU A 584 -57.71 26.93 36.50
CA GLU A 584 -58.70 25.87 36.83
C GLU A 584 -58.30 24.48 36.28
N GLU A 585 -58.25 23.35 37.03
CA GLU A 585 -58.29 23.03 38.49
C GLU A 585 -58.05 21.48 38.72
N VAL A 586 -57.83 20.98 39.97
CA VAL A 586 -58.17 19.60 40.51
C VAL A 586 -57.44 18.35 39.92
N ASP A 587 -57.23 17.14 40.51
CA ASP A 587 -57.03 16.46 41.84
C ASP A 587 -56.76 14.94 41.53
N GLU A 588 -56.31 13.94 42.35
CA GLU A 588 -55.69 13.74 43.69
C GLU A 588 -55.14 12.26 43.79
N GLY A 589 -53.96 12.02 44.41
CA GLY A 589 -53.53 10.71 45.00
C GLY A 589 -52.95 9.59 44.09
N ASN A 590 -52.45 8.44 44.59
CA ASN A 590 -52.02 8.07 45.97
C ASN A 590 -51.04 6.85 46.02
N GLU A 591 -50.43 6.63 47.20
CA GLU A 591 -49.39 5.68 47.67
C GLU A 591 -49.57 4.15 47.43
N GLY A 592 -48.48 3.36 47.55
CA GLY A 592 -48.54 1.88 47.73
C GLY A 592 -47.20 1.10 47.76
N GLU A 593 -46.67 0.81 48.95
CA GLU A 593 -45.50 -0.07 49.28
C GLU A 593 -45.95 -1.14 50.33
N PRO A 594 -45.11 -2.07 50.85
CA PRO A 594 -44.14 -3.00 50.22
C PRO A 594 -44.34 -4.45 50.78
N GLU A 595 -43.35 -5.37 50.69
CA GLU A 595 -42.76 -6.17 51.81
C GLU A 595 -41.77 -7.28 51.32
N GLU A 596 -41.01 -7.86 52.26
CA GLU A 596 -39.83 -8.74 52.10
C GLU A 596 -40.14 -10.24 52.42
N ASP A 597 -39.18 -11.18 52.30
CA ASP A 597 -38.62 -12.00 53.44
C ASP A 597 -37.59 -13.10 52.98
N GLU A 598 -36.90 -13.70 53.95
CA GLU A 598 -35.86 -14.78 53.92
C GLU A 598 -36.46 -16.22 53.70
N GLY A 599 -35.73 -17.36 53.62
CA GLY A 599 -34.30 -17.68 53.49
C GLY A 599 -33.91 -19.14 53.91
N ASN A 600 -32.83 -19.67 53.31
CA ASN A 600 -31.81 -20.62 53.85
C ASN A 600 -31.99 -22.19 53.97
N GLU A 601 -30.83 -22.87 53.80
CA GLU A 601 -30.30 -24.17 54.33
C GLU A 601 -30.83 -25.59 53.95
N GLY A 602 -29.89 -26.52 53.63
CA GLY A 602 -30.12 -27.99 53.61
C GLY A 602 -29.15 -28.90 52.80
N GLU A 603 -27.98 -29.28 53.36
CA GLU A 603 -27.04 -30.35 52.91
C GLU A 603 -27.12 -31.60 53.85
N PRO A 604 -26.27 -32.69 53.83
CA PRO A 604 -25.07 -33.08 53.00
C PRO A 604 -25.31 -34.39 52.16
N GLU A 605 -24.43 -35.39 51.81
CA GLU A 605 -23.15 -35.99 52.30
C GLU A 605 -22.32 -36.73 51.20
N GLU A 606 -20.96 -36.67 51.27
CA GLU A 606 -19.93 -37.73 51.01
C GLU A 606 -19.66 -38.38 49.60
N ASP A 607 -18.41 -38.67 49.15
CA ASP A 607 -17.03 -38.35 49.64
C ASP A 607 -15.88 -38.66 48.61
N GLU A 608 -14.64 -38.26 48.98
CA GLU A 608 -13.26 -38.65 48.56
C GLU A 608 -12.69 -38.30 47.15
N GLY A 609 -11.53 -37.61 47.14
CA GLY A 609 -10.74 -37.34 45.91
C GLY A 609 -9.51 -36.41 46.01
N ASN A 610 -8.75 -36.43 47.12
CA ASN A 610 -7.75 -35.40 47.49
C ASN A 610 -6.35 -35.50 46.79
N GLU A 611 -5.82 -34.35 46.34
CA GLU A 611 -4.40 -33.87 46.32
C GLU A 611 -4.27 -32.68 45.33
N GLY A 612 -3.61 -31.54 45.59
CA GLY A 612 -2.99 -31.02 46.82
C GLY A 612 -2.27 -29.67 46.56
N GLU A 613 -2.76 -28.59 47.17
CA GLU A 613 -2.33 -27.18 46.96
C GLU A 613 -1.28 -26.70 48.01
N PRO A 614 -0.69 -25.47 47.97
CA PRO A 614 -1.42 -24.19 48.14
C PRO A 614 -0.92 -22.98 47.29
N GLU A 615 -1.72 -21.91 47.32
CA GLU A 615 -1.49 -20.55 46.79
C GLU A 615 -0.39 -19.75 47.52
N GLU A 616 0.02 -18.60 46.96
CA GLU A 616 0.08 -17.35 47.74
C GLU A 616 -0.10 -16.07 46.87
N ASP A 617 -0.86 -15.11 47.40
CA ASP A 617 -1.26 -13.80 46.85
C ASP A 617 -0.08 -12.89 46.41
N ASN A 618 -0.33 -11.94 45.48
CA ASN A 618 0.42 -10.67 45.42
C ASN A 618 -0.31 -9.56 44.62
N THR A 619 -0.30 -8.34 45.19
CA THR A 619 -0.81 -7.09 44.59
C THR A 619 0.31 -6.26 43.92
N PRO A 620 0.01 -5.32 43.00
CA PRO A 620 1.03 -4.71 42.12
C PRO A 620 1.94 -3.68 42.82
N GLY A 621 3.26 -3.82 42.65
CA GLY A 621 4.29 -3.01 43.31
C GLY A 621 5.22 -2.22 42.37
N SER A 622 4.97 -0.91 42.28
CA SER A 622 5.86 0.20 41.86
C SER A 622 6.97 -0.01 40.80
N ALA A 623 6.84 0.68 39.66
CA ALA A 623 7.94 0.90 38.73
C ALA A 623 9.03 1.82 39.35
N SER A 624 10.24 1.30 39.54
CA SER A 624 11.41 2.11 39.96
C SER A 624 12.77 1.47 39.64
N THR A 625 12.86 0.13 39.68
CA THR A 625 14.14 -0.58 39.83
C THR A 625 14.87 -0.92 38.51
N ALA A 626 14.23 -0.78 37.35
CA ALA A 626 14.77 -1.24 36.06
C ALA A 626 15.90 -0.37 35.47
N ILE A 627 16.04 0.89 35.93
CA ILE A 627 16.90 1.91 35.30
C ILE A 627 18.41 1.65 35.52
N ALA A 628 18.79 0.76 36.44
CA ALA A 628 20.19 0.54 36.84
C ALA A 628 21.08 -0.20 35.80
N TYR A 629 20.50 -0.86 34.80
CA TYR A 629 21.23 -1.81 33.92
C TYR A 629 21.41 -1.39 32.46
N THR A 630 20.79 -0.29 32.00
CA THR A 630 20.86 0.16 30.60
C THR A 630 22.17 0.88 30.24
N PHE A 631 22.74 1.66 31.17
CA PHE A 631 23.94 2.48 30.93
C PHE A 631 25.22 1.70 30.53
N PRO A 632 25.54 0.53 31.14
CA PRO A 632 26.71 -0.26 30.75
C PRO A 632 26.60 -0.85 29.33
N ILE A 633 25.40 -1.15 28.85
CA ILE A 633 25.18 -1.83 27.57
C ILE A 633 25.39 -0.85 26.40
N LEU A 634 24.86 0.37 26.50
CA LEU A 634 25.05 1.42 25.50
C LEU A 634 26.52 1.78 25.26
N THR A 635 27.35 1.74 26.31
CA THR A 635 28.80 2.02 26.18
C THR A 635 29.58 0.90 25.50
N VAL A 636 29.09 -0.35 25.51
CA VAL A 636 29.66 -1.47 24.73
C VAL A 636 29.32 -1.34 23.24
N PHE A 637 28.05 -1.10 22.90
CA PHE A 637 27.64 -0.89 21.50
C PHE A 637 28.35 0.30 20.84
N ALA A 638 28.51 1.42 21.56
CA ALA A 638 29.26 2.58 21.08
C ALA A 638 30.75 2.30 20.83
N LEU A 639 31.34 1.29 21.49
CA LEU A 639 32.72 0.86 21.25
C LEU A 639 32.83 -0.05 20.02
N ILE A 640 31.88 -0.99 19.86
CA ILE A 640 31.84 -1.93 18.73
C ILE A 640 31.61 -1.19 17.40
N ASN A 641 30.70 -0.22 17.38
CA ASN A 641 30.43 0.58 16.17
C ASN A 641 31.68 1.36 15.69
N LYS A 642 32.50 1.86 16.64
CA LYS A 642 33.79 2.50 16.32
C LYS A 642 34.89 1.55 15.83
N LEU A 643 34.80 0.25 16.14
CA LEU A 643 35.71 -0.75 15.57
C LEU A 643 35.32 -1.08 14.12
N HIS A 644 34.03 -1.24 13.82
CA HIS A 644 33.55 -1.51 12.46
C HIS A 644 33.95 -0.41 11.45
N LEU A 645 33.77 0.86 11.83
CA LEU A 645 34.19 2.02 11.03
C LEU A 645 35.71 2.08 10.74
N SER A 646 36.54 1.34 11.49
CA SER A 646 37.99 1.31 11.26
C SER A 646 38.44 0.26 10.23
N GLN A 647 37.61 -0.74 9.91
CA GLN A 647 37.92 -1.79 8.93
C GLN A 647 37.33 -1.53 7.53
N ILE A 648 36.58 -0.44 7.36
CA ILE A 648 35.98 -0.03 6.07
C ILE A 648 36.88 0.99 5.32
N MET A 649 37.99 1.41 5.91
CA MET A 649 38.98 2.31 5.29
C MET A 649 40.39 1.69 5.18
N SER A 650 40.47 0.40 4.83
CA SER A 650 41.72 -0.30 4.46
C SER A 650 41.49 -1.36 3.40
#